data_AF-A0A1Y1LWL7-F1
#
_entry.id   AF-A0A1Y1LWL7-F1
#
_cell.length_a   1.000
_cell.length_b   1.000
_cell.length_c   1.000
_cell.angle_alpha   90.00
_cell.angle_beta   90.00
_cell.angle_gamma   90.00
#
_symmetry.space_group_name_H-M   'P 1'
#
loop_
_entity.id
_entity.type
_entity.pdbx_description
1 polymer ?
#
loop_
_entity_poly.entity_id
_entity_poly.type
_entity_poly.pdbx_seq_one_letter_code
_entity_poly.pdbx_strand_id
1 'polypeptide(L)'
;GGQGPTSLFILSEENIIRRCTRFIIEWPPFEYAVLLTIIANCVVLALEEHLPNHDKTMLALRLEDTEEYFLGIFCVEAALKILALGFVLHRGSYLRNIWNIMDFFVVLTGFLTKYTEDSESVDLRTLRAIRVLRPLKLVSGIPSLQVVLKSIIKAMAPLLQIGLLVLFAIVIFAIIGLEFYSGALHRTCYSLYDIDLIAKEGEEAFPCNTDNKSQAEQYGSNWCRDGNSVCLERWQGPNNGITSFDNIGLAMLTVFQCITMEGWTAILYWMNDAVGNHFNWMYFVPLIVLGSFFMLNLVLGVLSGEFAKEREKVENRQEFLKMRRAAQLERELNGYVQWICKAEEVILAEERTTEEEKMHIMEARRRAAKKKKLKKMGKSKSTDTEEEEQEEDMADDGFGRAAYLKSRVKNKGGCVGFWRAEKRFRFWIRHMVKAQWFYWFVIVLVFFNTVCVAVEFHGQPDWLTSFLYYAEYVFLGLFLTEMFIKVYALGPRIYFESAFNRFDCVVISGSIFEVIWSEVKGGSFGLSVLRALRLLRIFKVTKYWSSLRNLVISLLNSMRSIISLLFLLFLFILIFALLGMQLFGGEFNFDSGTPPTNFNTFPIALLTVFEILTGEDWNEVMYQGIAAKQGNMVYSLYFIVLMLFGNYTLLNVFLAIAVDNLANAQELTAAEEEQAEENKEKQALELEKEMEALKMEGSPTSRLEGGTSSPTTRRKKKDEKPPPDEEEEIVGPKPMLPYSSMFVLSPTNIIRRGAHWVVNLRYFDFFIMIVICLSSIALAAEDPIVENSPRNTYLDKLDYAFTGVFAIEMLLKIIDLGIILHPGSYLREFWNVMDAIVVICALVSMGFDLMETEGSKTSHNLSTIKSLRVLRVLRPLKTIKRVPKLKAVFDCLVNSLKNVINILIVYLLFQFIFAVIAVQLFNGKFRSCSDASKFTEATCQGQYFVFEENNDVPKVENRKWDLQDFHYDNVAMAMLTLFAVQTGEGWPQVLQNSMDATYENQGPIQNYRIEMSIFYIVYFVVFPFFFVNIFVALIIITFQEQGEAELQSGEIDKNQKSCIDFTIQARPLERYMPNKRNSFKYKIWRIVVSTPFEYLIMMLIVFNTLLLMMKYDKQDQTFTDMLKYLNWGFTSLFTLECILKILAYGVRNFFKDPWNTFDFVTVIGSIVDAMVVEFGVSIELKEFIKRSNKIIQNTTQIHN
;
A
#
# COMPACT_ATOMS: atom_id res chain seq x y z
N GLY A 1 -56.73 -18.14 -18.34
CA GLY A 1 -56.37 -19.25 -17.43
C GLY A 1 -55.11 -19.91 -17.97
N GLY A 2 -53.99 -19.73 -17.29
CA GLY A 2 -52.80 -20.55 -17.50
C GLY A 2 -52.42 -21.08 -16.13
N GLN A 3 -52.47 -22.40 -15.95
CA GLN A 3 -52.00 -23.04 -14.72
C GLN A 3 -50.54 -22.60 -14.49
N GLY A 4 -50.26 -22.07 -13.30
CA GLY A 4 -48.90 -21.73 -12.89
C GLY A 4 -47.96 -22.93 -13.04
N PRO A 5 -46.64 -22.70 -13.19
CA PRO A 5 -45.66 -23.75 -13.43
C PRO A 5 -45.72 -24.84 -12.34
N THR A 6 -45.78 -26.12 -12.74
CA THR A 6 -45.76 -27.27 -11.83
C THR A 6 -44.33 -27.63 -11.42
N SER A 7 -44.07 -27.80 -10.12
CA SER A 7 -42.78 -28.31 -9.63
C SER A 7 -42.68 -29.81 -9.97
N LEU A 8 -41.54 -30.24 -10.52
CA LEU A 8 -41.27 -31.62 -10.96
C LEU A 8 -42.37 -32.22 -11.87
N PHE A 9 -43.12 -31.38 -12.59
CA PHE A 9 -44.28 -31.75 -13.41
C PHE A 9 -45.48 -32.38 -12.68
N ILE A 10 -45.41 -32.60 -11.36
CA ILE A 10 -46.42 -33.30 -10.58
C ILE A 10 -47.09 -32.37 -9.55
N LEU A 11 -46.37 -31.36 -9.06
CA LEU A 11 -46.81 -30.51 -7.95
C LEU A 11 -47.30 -29.13 -8.43
N SER A 12 -48.61 -28.95 -8.57
CA SER A 12 -49.23 -27.65 -8.78
C SER A 12 -49.05 -26.70 -7.58
N GLU A 13 -49.27 -25.40 -7.75
CA GLU A 13 -49.17 -24.42 -6.66
C GLU A 13 -50.17 -24.67 -5.52
N GLU A 14 -51.28 -25.34 -5.80
CA GLU A 14 -52.30 -25.70 -4.80
C GLU A 14 -51.99 -27.00 -4.05
N ASN A 15 -50.93 -27.73 -4.43
CA ASN A 15 -50.55 -28.96 -3.76
C ASN A 15 -50.04 -28.67 -2.33
N ILE A 16 -50.62 -29.36 -1.34
CA ILE A 16 -50.31 -29.20 0.09
C ILE A 16 -48.82 -29.39 0.36
N ILE A 17 -48.18 -30.37 -0.30
CA ILE A 17 -46.75 -30.68 -0.11
C ILE A 17 -45.90 -29.47 -0.54
N ARG A 18 -46.14 -28.93 -1.73
CA ARG A 18 -45.40 -27.78 -2.25
C ARG A 18 -45.63 -26.51 -1.42
N ARG A 19 -46.85 -26.34 -0.90
CA ARG A 19 -47.20 -25.20 -0.04
C ARG A 19 -46.51 -25.28 1.32
N CYS A 20 -46.49 -26.46 1.94
CA CYS A 20 -45.77 -26.70 3.19
C CYS A 20 -44.26 -26.54 3.03
N THR A 21 -43.65 -27.10 1.97
CA THR A 21 -42.20 -26.95 1.75
C THR A 21 -41.82 -25.51 1.44
N ARG A 22 -42.64 -24.77 0.68
CA ARG A 22 -42.44 -23.34 0.43
C ARG A 22 -42.53 -22.51 1.71
N PHE A 23 -43.50 -22.80 2.58
CA PHE A 23 -43.61 -22.15 3.89
C PHE A 23 -42.38 -22.40 4.76
N ILE A 24 -41.85 -23.63 4.79
CA ILE A 24 -40.65 -23.99 5.56
C ILE A 24 -39.41 -23.23 5.06
N ILE A 25 -39.23 -23.11 3.73
CA ILE A 25 -38.07 -22.41 3.16
C ILE A 25 -38.14 -20.91 3.38
N GLU A 26 -39.34 -20.31 3.31
CA GLU A 26 -39.55 -18.87 3.56
C GLU A 26 -39.54 -18.53 5.06
N TRP A 27 -39.44 -19.52 5.94
CA TRP A 27 -39.46 -19.31 7.40
C TRP A 27 -38.08 -18.85 7.91
N PRO A 28 -37.95 -17.65 8.51
CA PRO A 28 -36.64 -17.11 8.91
C PRO A 28 -35.82 -18.01 9.86
N PRO A 29 -36.43 -18.71 10.84
CA PRO A 29 -35.68 -19.67 11.68
C PRO A 29 -35.04 -20.82 10.90
N PHE A 30 -35.62 -21.25 9.78
CA PHE A 30 -35.04 -22.29 8.94
C PHE A 30 -33.73 -21.80 8.29
N GLU A 31 -33.71 -20.55 7.81
CA GLU A 31 -32.50 -19.90 7.28
C GLU A 31 -31.40 -19.78 8.35
N TYR A 32 -31.73 -19.32 9.56
CA TYR A 32 -30.77 -19.27 10.66
C TYR A 32 -30.27 -20.65 11.10
N ALA A 33 -31.11 -21.69 11.06
CA ALA A 33 -30.72 -23.05 11.40
C ALA A 33 -29.75 -23.65 10.37
N VAL A 34 -29.99 -23.42 9.07
CA VAL A 34 -29.07 -23.81 7.99
C VAL A 34 -27.75 -23.07 8.12
N LEU A 35 -27.78 -21.75 8.36
CA LEU A 35 -26.58 -20.94 8.56
C LEU A 35 -25.75 -21.44 9.75
N LEU A 36 -26.38 -21.72 10.89
CA LEU A 36 -25.70 -22.25 12.08
C LEU A 36 -25.12 -23.64 11.83
N THR A 37 -25.80 -24.47 11.02
CA THR A 37 -25.30 -25.79 10.59
C THR A 37 -24.05 -25.65 9.71
N ILE A 38 -24.03 -24.69 8.78
CA ILE A 38 -22.86 -24.39 7.95
C ILE A 38 -21.69 -23.94 8.83
N ILE A 39 -21.92 -23.03 9.77
CA ILE A 39 -20.88 -22.56 10.70
C ILE A 39 -20.35 -23.73 11.54
N ALA A 40 -21.23 -24.56 12.09
CA ALA A 40 -20.83 -25.75 12.84
C ALA A 40 -19.99 -26.72 12.00
N ASN A 41 -20.35 -26.94 10.73
CA ASN A 41 -19.56 -27.76 9.81
C ASN A 41 -18.17 -27.17 9.54
N CYS A 42 -18.08 -25.84 9.36
CA CYS A 42 -16.79 -25.15 9.19
C CYS A 42 -15.91 -25.30 10.44
N VAL A 43 -16.49 -25.21 11.64
CA VAL A 43 -15.76 -25.39 12.90
C VAL A 43 -15.25 -26.83 13.03
N VAL A 44 -16.04 -27.83 12.64
CA VAL A 44 -15.61 -29.24 12.63
C VAL A 44 -14.42 -29.44 11.69
N LEU A 45 -14.47 -28.89 10.47
CA LEU A 45 -13.35 -28.94 9.52
C LEU A 45 -12.09 -28.24 10.06
N ALA A 46 -12.25 -27.14 10.81
CA ALA A 46 -11.14 -26.40 11.41
C ALA A 46 -10.52 -27.10 12.64
N LEU A 47 -11.26 -27.98 13.31
CA LEU A 47 -10.77 -28.76 14.45
C LEU A 47 -10.04 -30.04 14.02
N GLU A 48 -10.05 -30.39 12.73
CA GLU A 48 -9.35 -31.56 12.20
C GLU A 48 -7.83 -31.31 12.17
N GLU A 49 -7.07 -32.17 12.86
CA GLU A 49 -5.60 -32.14 12.87
C GLU A 49 -5.06 -33.24 11.96
N HIS A 50 -4.14 -32.86 11.06
CA HIS A 50 -3.56 -33.79 10.10
C HIS A 50 -2.16 -34.21 10.56
N LEU A 51 -2.00 -35.51 10.81
CA LEU A 51 -0.74 -36.10 11.22
C LEU A 51 -0.03 -36.78 10.03
N PRO A 52 1.31 -36.92 10.09
CA PRO A 52 2.07 -37.61 9.04
C PRO A 52 1.67 -39.08 8.91
N ASN A 53 1.98 -39.68 7.75
CA ASN A 53 1.77 -41.10 7.46
C ASN A 53 0.32 -41.60 7.66
N HIS A 54 -0.67 -40.72 7.43
CA HIS A 54 -2.11 -41.01 7.57
C HIS A 54 -2.55 -41.41 8.98
N ASP A 55 -1.78 -41.05 10.01
CA ASP A 55 -2.21 -41.25 11.39
C ASP A 55 -3.35 -40.28 11.75
N LYS A 56 -4.19 -40.65 12.72
CA LYS A 56 -5.35 -39.84 13.13
C LYS A 56 -5.52 -39.82 14.64
N THR A 57 -5.81 -38.64 15.18
CA THR A 57 -6.18 -38.52 16.60
C THR A 57 -7.57 -39.10 16.86
N MET A 58 -7.83 -39.50 18.12
CA MET A 58 -9.16 -39.93 18.56
C MET A 58 -10.24 -38.85 18.33
N LEU A 59 -9.86 -37.57 18.36
CA LEU A 59 -10.77 -36.48 18.06
C LEU A 59 -11.09 -36.43 16.56
N ALA A 60 -10.09 -36.54 15.69
CA ALA A 60 -10.27 -36.54 14.24
C ALA A 60 -11.23 -37.66 13.78
N LEU A 61 -11.06 -38.88 14.30
CA LEU A 61 -11.97 -39.99 14.02
C LEU A 61 -13.43 -39.67 14.40
N ARG A 62 -13.65 -39.04 15.56
CA ARG A 62 -15.00 -38.62 15.98
C ARG A 62 -15.56 -37.49 15.14
N LEU A 63 -14.72 -36.58 14.64
CA LEU A 63 -15.13 -35.49 13.77
C LEU A 63 -15.56 -36.02 12.39
N GLU A 64 -14.89 -37.05 11.87
CA GLU A 64 -15.29 -37.71 10.61
C GLU A 64 -16.69 -38.31 10.71
N ASP A 65 -17.04 -38.97 11.81
CA ASP A 65 -18.39 -39.49 12.05
C ASP A 65 -19.47 -38.39 12.01
N THR A 66 -19.11 -37.15 12.40
CA THR A 66 -20.08 -36.04 12.37
C THR A 66 -20.42 -35.59 10.95
N GLU A 67 -19.60 -35.90 9.95
CA GLU A 67 -19.82 -35.48 8.56
C GLU A 67 -21.09 -36.07 7.95
N GLU A 68 -21.44 -37.30 8.32
CA GLU A 68 -22.65 -37.95 7.82
C GLU A 68 -23.91 -37.18 8.24
N TYR A 69 -23.92 -36.64 9.46
CA TYR A 69 -25.03 -35.83 9.97
C TYR A 69 -25.16 -34.52 9.20
N PHE A 70 -24.05 -33.83 8.91
CA PHE A 70 -24.06 -32.60 8.11
C PHE A 70 -24.54 -32.85 6.67
N LEU A 71 -24.05 -33.92 6.03
CA LEU A 71 -24.50 -34.32 4.68
C LEU A 71 -26.00 -34.63 4.67
N GLY A 72 -26.51 -35.32 5.70
CA GLY A 72 -27.93 -35.60 5.87
C GLY A 72 -28.77 -34.32 5.95
N ILE A 73 -28.36 -33.33 6.76
CA ILE A 73 -29.06 -32.05 6.89
C ILE A 73 -29.08 -31.28 5.56
N PHE A 74 -27.94 -31.23 4.85
CA PHE A 74 -27.87 -30.55 3.55
C PHE A 74 -28.68 -31.27 2.46
N CYS A 75 -28.79 -32.60 2.52
CA CYS A 75 -29.67 -33.35 1.64
C CYS A 75 -31.15 -33.00 1.87
N VAL A 76 -31.58 -32.87 3.12
CA VAL A 76 -32.95 -32.45 3.46
C VAL A 76 -33.21 -31.03 2.98
N GLU A 77 -32.27 -30.11 3.21
CA GLU A 77 -32.33 -28.73 2.72
C GLU A 77 -32.52 -28.68 1.19
N ALA A 78 -31.67 -29.39 0.44
CA ALA A 78 -31.74 -29.44 -1.02
C ALA A 78 -33.04 -30.08 -1.51
N ALA A 79 -33.50 -31.16 -0.88
CA ALA A 79 -34.74 -31.84 -1.23
C ALA A 79 -35.96 -30.93 -1.02
N LEU A 80 -36.03 -30.21 0.12
CA LEU A 80 -37.09 -29.24 0.40
C LEU A 80 -37.10 -28.14 -0.66
N LYS A 81 -35.93 -27.55 -0.99
CA LYS A 81 -35.77 -26.52 -2.02
C LYS A 81 -36.20 -27.00 -3.41
N ILE A 82 -35.82 -28.22 -3.80
CA ILE A 82 -36.21 -28.81 -5.10
C ILE A 82 -37.72 -29.05 -5.16
N LEU A 83 -38.35 -29.55 -4.09
CA LEU A 83 -39.79 -29.77 -4.04
C LEU A 83 -40.59 -28.46 -4.14
N ALA A 84 -40.12 -27.38 -3.51
CA ALA A 84 -40.78 -26.08 -3.53
C ALA A 84 -40.62 -25.32 -4.87
N LEU A 85 -39.39 -25.27 -5.39
CA LEU A 85 -38.99 -24.43 -6.54
C LEU A 85 -39.02 -25.17 -7.90
N GLY A 86 -38.98 -26.51 -7.88
CA GLY A 86 -38.80 -27.35 -9.08
C GLY A 86 -37.33 -27.42 -9.52
N PHE A 87 -36.99 -28.38 -10.39
CA PHE A 87 -35.60 -28.75 -10.66
C PHE A 87 -34.85 -27.80 -11.63
N VAL A 88 -35.22 -27.73 -12.92
CA VAL A 88 -34.44 -27.01 -13.97
C VAL A 88 -35.25 -26.08 -14.90
N LEU A 89 -36.50 -26.43 -15.21
CA LEU A 89 -37.17 -25.92 -16.42
C LEU A 89 -37.77 -24.51 -16.30
N HIS A 90 -38.20 -24.08 -15.11
CA HIS A 90 -38.81 -22.76 -14.91
C HIS A 90 -37.78 -21.71 -14.50
N ARG A 91 -38.05 -20.43 -14.77
CA ARG A 91 -37.14 -19.31 -14.43
C ARG A 91 -36.83 -19.21 -12.94
N GLY A 92 -37.74 -19.67 -12.07
CA GLY A 92 -37.54 -19.75 -10.62
C GLY A 92 -37.11 -21.14 -10.11
N SER A 93 -36.68 -22.05 -10.98
CA SER A 93 -36.25 -23.40 -10.58
C SER A 93 -34.91 -23.41 -9.85
N TYR A 94 -34.74 -24.43 -9.00
CA TYR A 94 -33.61 -24.59 -8.10
C TYR A 94 -32.25 -24.45 -8.81
N LEU A 95 -31.97 -25.23 -9.86
CA LEU A 95 -30.68 -25.21 -10.57
C LEU A 95 -30.47 -24.01 -11.51
N ARG A 96 -31.40 -23.06 -11.60
CA ARG A 96 -31.16 -21.80 -12.34
C ARG A 96 -30.54 -20.71 -11.47
N ASN A 97 -30.56 -20.87 -10.15
CA ASN A 97 -29.85 -20.00 -9.24
C ASN A 97 -28.43 -20.54 -9.01
N ILE A 98 -27.42 -19.72 -9.31
CA ILE A 98 -25.99 -20.07 -9.18
C ILE A 98 -25.66 -20.59 -7.77
N TRP A 99 -26.26 -20.01 -6.74
CA TRP A 99 -26.05 -20.41 -5.35
C TRP A 99 -26.59 -21.80 -5.04
N ASN A 100 -27.78 -22.12 -5.56
CA ASN A 100 -28.38 -23.44 -5.41
C ASN A 100 -27.64 -24.52 -6.21
N ILE A 101 -27.01 -24.16 -7.35
CA ILE A 101 -26.13 -25.07 -8.11
C ILE A 101 -24.93 -25.46 -7.24
N MET A 102 -24.31 -24.48 -6.56
CA MET A 102 -23.20 -24.73 -5.65
C MET A 102 -23.62 -25.63 -4.48
N ASP A 103 -24.75 -25.32 -3.84
CA ASP A 103 -25.32 -26.14 -2.76
C ASP A 103 -25.56 -27.59 -3.23
N PHE A 104 -26.09 -27.76 -4.44
CA PHE A 104 -26.33 -29.08 -5.05
C PHE A 104 -25.03 -29.84 -5.34
N PHE A 105 -24.03 -29.16 -5.87
CA PHE A 105 -22.73 -29.76 -6.18
C PHE A 105 -22.03 -30.27 -4.91
N VAL A 106 -22.09 -29.51 -3.82
CA VAL A 106 -21.56 -29.90 -2.50
C VAL A 106 -22.25 -31.15 -1.98
N VAL A 107 -23.57 -31.27 -2.11
CA VAL A 107 -24.32 -32.48 -1.70
C VAL A 107 -23.98 -33.66 -2.61
N LEU A 108 -23.93 -33.46 -3.93
CA LEU A 108 -23.63 -34.50 -4.91
C LEU A 108 -22.24 -35.11 -4.70
N THR A 109 -21.24 -34.27 -4.51
CA THR A 109 -19.85 -34.70 -4.28
C THR A 109 -19.69 -35.40 -2.93
N GLY A 110 -20.41 -34.97 -1.88
CA GLY A 110 -20.44 -35.66 -0.59
C GLY A 110 -21.07 -37.06 -0.65
N PHE A 111 -22.04 -37.30 -1.54
CA PHE A 111 -22.52 -38.66 -1.81
C PHE A 111 -21.50 -39.46 -2.63
N LEU A 112 -20.87 -38.85 -3.63
CA LEU A 112 -19.87 -39.50 -4.47
C LEU A 112 -18.71 -40.05 -3.63
N THR A 113 -18.18 -39.26 -2.69
CA THR A 113 -17.09 -39.67 -1.79
C THR A 113 -17.45 -40.91 -0.97
N LYS A 114 -18.69 -40.97 -0.45
CA LYS A 114 -19.18 -42.12 0.33
C LYS A 114 -19.27 -43.40 -0.50
N TYR A 115 -19.71 -43.30 -1.76
CA TYR A 115 -19.79 -44.47 -2.64
C TYR A 115 -18.43 -44.96 -3.14
N THR A 116 -17.43 -44.08 -3.23
CA THR A 116 -16.08 -44.43 -3.70
C THR A 116 -15.14 -44.96 -2.61
N GLU A 117 -15.45 -44.74 -1.33
CA GLU A 117 -14.67 -45.29 -0.20
C GLU A 117 -14.67 -46.83 -0.15
N ASP A 118 -15.66 -47.47 -0.77
CA ASP A 118 -15.72 -48.94 -0.89
C ASP A 118 -14.80 -49.52 -1.98
N SER A 119 -14.13 -48.68 -2.80
CA SER A 119 -13.21 -49.13 -3.86
C SER A 119 -11.75 -48.76 -3.55
N GLU A 120 -10.91 -49.76 -3.24
CA GLU A 120 -9.52 -49.59 -2.75
C GLU A 120 -8.51 -48.90 -3.72
N SER A 121 -8.88 -48.50 -4.94
CA SER A 121 -7.92 -48.14 -6.00
C SER A 121 -7.85 -46.65 -6.38
N VAL A 122 -8.60 -45.76 -5.72
CA VAL A 122 -8.63 -44.33 -6.05
C VAL A 122 -8.15 -43.50 -4.86
N ASP A 123 -7.19 -42.61 -5.07
CA ASP A 123 -6.73 -41.67 -4.04
C ASP A 123 -7.81 -40.59 -3.79
N LEU A 124 -8.72 -40.90 -2.85
CA LEU A 124 -9.91 -40.10 -2.54
C LEU A 124 -9.60 -38.76 -1.86
N ARG A 125 -8.34 -38.45 -1.55
CA ARG A 125 -7.92 -37.16 -0.98
C ARG A 125 -8.40 -35.97 -1.84
N THR A 126 -8.33 -36.11 -3.16
CA THR A 126 -8.77 -35.05 -4.09
C THR A 126 -10.29 -34.82 -4.06
N LEU A 127 -11.08 -35.87 -3.89
CA LEU A 127 -12.55 -35.77 -3.76
C LEU A 127 -12.96 -35.30 -2.36
N ARG A 128 -12.23 -35.71 -1.31
CA ARG A 128 -12.40 -35.21 0.05
C ARG A 128 -12.07 -33.71 0.14
N ALA A 129 -11.07 -33.21 -0.60
CA ALA A 129 -10.75 -31.79 -0.67
C ALA A 129 -11.92 -30.91 -1.16
N ILE A 130 -12.87 -31.46 -1.93
CA ILE A 130 -14.07 -30.74 -2.38
C ILE A 130 -14.97 -30.34 -1.19
N ARG A 131 -14.89 -31.03 -0.04
CA ARG A 131 -15.60 -30.67 1.20
C ARG A 131 -15.25 -29.26 1.70
N VAL A 132 -14.09 -28.74 1.32
CA VAL A 132 -13.62 -27.38 1.63
C VAL A 132 -14.41 -26.28 0.91
N LEU A 133 -15.24 -26.62 -0.09
CA LEU A 133 -16.16 -25.66 -0.72
C LEU A 133 -17.43 -25.41 0.12
N ARG A 134 -17.70 -26.21 1.17
CA ARG A 134 -18.87 -26.05 2.07
C ARG A 134 -18.96 -24.67 2.74
N PRO A 135 -17.85 -24.06 3.23
CA PRO A 135 -17.82 -22.67 3.68
C PRO A 135 -18.39 -21.65 2.69
N LEU A 136 -18.33 -21.87 1.37
CA LEU A 136 -18.93 -20.95 0.39
C LEU A 136 -20.46 -20.85 0.51
N LYS A 137 -21.12 -21.84 1.15
CA LYS A 137 -22.55 -21.76 1.48
C LYS A 137 -22.85 -20.62 2.47
N LEU A 138 -21.87 -20.09 3.22
CA LEU A 138 -22.06 -18.87 4.02
C LEU A 138 -22.40 -17.67 3.12
N VAL A 139 -21.86 -17.61 1.90
CA VAL A 139 -22.16 -16.54 0.94
C VAL A 139 -23.58 -16.65 0.42
N SER A 140 -24.08 -17.88 0.19
CA SER A 140 -25.48 -18.07 -0.23
C SER A 140 -26.48 -17.71 0.89
N GLY A 141 -26.08 -17.85 2.16
CA GLY A 141 -26.91 -17.47 3.32
C GLY A 141 -26.85 -16.00 3.75
N ILE A 142 -25.86 -15.21 3.31
CA ILE A 142 -25.68 -13.81 3.73
C ILE A 142 -25.86 -12.86 2.53
N PRO A 143 -26.98 -12.12 2.42
CA PRO A 143 -27.28 -11.28 1.26
C PRO A 143 -26.25 -10.18 0.97
N SER A 144 -25.65 -9.58 2.01
CA SER A 144 -24.61 -8.56 1.83
C SER A 144 -23.38 -9.11 1.10
N LEU A 145 -22.95 -10.34 1.41
CA LEU A 145 -21.80 -10.97 0.76
C LEU A 145 -22.06 -11.28 -0.71
N GLN A 146 -23.30 -11.65 -1.08
CA GLN A 146 -23.66 -11.86 -2.48
C GLN A 146 -23.50 -10.59 -3.31
N VAL A 147 -23.86 -9.43 -2.76
CA VAL A 147 -23.72 -8.13 -3.43
C VAL A 147 -22.24 -7.79 -3.61
N VAL A 148 -21.42 -7.97 -2.56
CA VAL A 148 -19.98 -7.70 -2.63
C VAL A 148 -19.29 -8.63 -3.65
N LEU A 149 -19.52 -9.95 -3.58
CA LEU A 149 -18.89 -10.91 -4.47
C LEU A 149 -19.32 -10.72 -5.93
N LYS A 150 -20.61 -10.39 -6.18
CA LYS A 150 -21.08 -10.06 -7.53
C LYS A 150 -20.39 -8.81 -8.10
N SER A 151 -20.09 -7.83 -7.24
CA SER A 151 -19.36 -6.62 -7.64
C SER A 151 -17.91 -6.95 -8.00
N ILE A 152 -17.24 -7.80 -7.20
CA ILE A 152 -15.88 -8.28 -7.48
C ILE A 152 -15.81 -9.09 -8.79
N ILE A 153 -16.76 -10.00 -9.04
CA ILE A 153 -16.77 -10.80 -10.27
C ILE A 153 -16.97 -9.91 -11.51
N LYS A 154 -17.79 -8.87 -11.40
CA LYS A 154 -18.00 -7.91 -12.50
C LYS A 154 -16.74 -7.10 -12.79
N ALA A 155 -15.97 -6.73 -11.76
CA ALA A 155 -14.68 -6.04 -11.92
C ALA A 155 -13.58 -6.92 -12.56
N MET A 156 -13.72 -8.25 -12.52
CA MET A 156 -12.73 -9.19 -13.05
C MET A 156 -12.69 -9.22 -14.59
N ALA A 157 -13.82 -8.96 -15.26
CA ALA A 157 -13.92 -9.06 -16.72
C ALA A 157 -12.93 -8.17 -17.49
N PRO A 158 -12.78 -6.85 -17.19
CA PRO A 158 -11.78 -6.01 -17.84
C PRO A 158 -10.34 -6.41 -17.47
N LEU A 159 -10.12 -6.95 -16.26
CA LEU A 159 -8.81 -7.42 -15.83
C LEU A 159 -8.35 -8.69 -16.55
N LEU A 160 -9.27 -9.52 -17.04
CA LEU A 160 -8.91 -10.71 -17.82
C LEU A 160 -8.06 -10.35 -19.04
N GLN A 161 -8.32 -9.20 -19.68
CA GLN A 161 -7.52 -8.72 -20.82
C GLN A 161 -6.08 -8.38 -20.40
N ILE A 162 -5.92 -7.80 -19.22
CA ILE A 162 -4.61 -7.48 -18.65
C ILE A 162 -3.90 -8.76 -18.22
N GLY A 163 -4.61 -9.68 -17.56
CA GLY A 163 -4.08 -10.98 -17.19
C GLY A 163 -3.57 -11.78 -18.40
N LEU A 164 -4.24 -11.67 -19.55
CA LEU A 164 -3.77 -12.26 -20.80
C LEU A 164 -2.50 -11.58 -21.33
N LEU A 165 -2.38 -10.25 -21.18
CA LEU A 165 -1.14 -9.52 -21.49
C LEU A 165 0.02 -9.93 -20.57
N VAL A 166 -0.24 -10.08 -19.27
CA VAL A 166 0.77 -10.54 -18.29
C VAL A 166 1.22 -11.96 -18.61
N LEU A 167 0.29 -12.87 -18.89
CA LEU A 167 0.61 -14.24 -19.29
C LEU A 167 1.48 -14.27 -20.55
N PHE A 168 1.16 -13.43 -21.53
CA PHE A 168 1.96 -13.29 -22.75
C PHE A 168 3.37 -12.76 -22.46
N ALA A 169 3.52 -11.79 -21.57
CA ALA A 169 4.82 -11.28 -21.13
C ALA A 169 5.64 -12.35 -20.39
N ILE A 170 5.02 -13.10 -19.47
CA ILE A 170 5.65 -14.23 -18.77
C ILE A 170 6.20 -15.24 -19.78
N VAL A 171 5.38 -15.62 -20.76
CA VAL A 171 5.79 -16.55 -21.81
C VAL A 171 6.99 -16.05 -22.60
N ILE A 172 7.02 -14.77 -23.00
CA ILE A 172 8.15 -14.18 -23.74
C ILE A 172 9.43 -14.27 -22.90
N PHE A 173 9.40 -13.80 -21.65
CA PHE A 173 10.58 -13.82 -20.79
C PHE A 173 11.01 -15.23 -20.41
N ALA A 174 10.06 -16.17 -20.26
CA ALA A 174 10.36 -17.58 -20.00
C ALA A 174 11.05 -18.24 -21.18
N ILE A 175 10.61 -17.96 -22.43
CA ILE A 175 11.30 -18.44 -23.64
C ILE A 175 12.71 -17.86 -23.73
N ILE A 176 12.88 -16.55 -23.51
CA ILE A 176 14.20 -15.90 -23.53
C ILE A 176 15.11 -16.50 -22.44
N GLY A 177 14.58 -16.70 -21.23
CA GLY A 177 15.32 -17.31 -20.11
C GLY A 177 15.73 -18.76 -20.40
N LEU A 178 14.80 -19.57 -20.95
CA LEU A 178 15.08 -20.94 -21.40
C LEU A 178 16.17 -20.97 -22.49
N GLU A 179 16.18 -20.00 -23.41
CA GLU A 179 17.22 -19.93 -24.44
C GLU A 179 18.59 -19.55 -23.88
N PHE A 180 18.65 -18.60 -22.94
CA PHE A 180 19.92 -18.10 -22.39
C PHE A 180 20.51 -18.96 -21.29
N TYR A 181 19.67 -19.61 -20.47
CA TYR A 181 20.06 -20.13 -19.15
C TYR A 181 19.75 -21.61 -18.92
N SER A 182 19.21 -22.32 -19.92
CA SER A 182 18.97 -23.77 -19.83
C SER A 182 20.25 -24.51 -19.45
N GLY A 183 20.18 -25.33 -18.40
CA GLY A 183 21.30 -26.14 -17.89
C GLY A 183 22.36 -25.38 -17.09
N ALA A 184 22.23 -24.06 -16.90
CA ALA A 184 23.27 -23.25 -16.25
C ALA A 184 23.42 -23.52 -14.75
N LEU A 185 22.34 -23.92 -14.06
CA LEU A 185 22.27 -24.03 -12.60
C LEU A 185 22.58 -25.45 -12.06
N HIS A 186 23.19 -26.32 -12.87
CA HIS A 186 23.50 -27.70 -12.45
C HIS A 186 24.92 -27.92 -11.90
N ARG A 187 25.71 -26.84 -11.75
CA ARG A 187 27.09 -26.89 -11.26
C ARG A 187 27.19 -26.35 -9.85
N THR A 188 27.78 -27.13 -8.94
CA THR A 188 28.11 -26.69 -7.57
C THR A 188 29.45 -27.28 -7.12
N CYS A 189 29.96 -26.81 -6.00
CA CYS A 189 31.21 -27.29 -5.42
C CYS A 189 30.99 -28.60 -4.65
N TYR A 190 31.72 -29.65 -4.98
CA TYR A 190 31.75 -30.93 -4.26
C TYR A 190 33.06 -31.09 -3.52
N SER A 191 33.04 -31.77 -2.38
CA SER A 191 34.24 -32.04 -1.59
C SER A 191 35.18 -33.01 -2.33
N LEU A 192 36.49 -32.78 -2.22
CA LEU A 192 37.51 -33.71 -2.73
C LEU A 192 37.69 -34.93 -1.81
N TYR A 193 37.23 -34.86 -0.57
CA TYR A 193 37.28 -35.97 0.38
C TYR A 193 36.13 -36.96 0.16
N ASP A 194 34.95 -36.43 -0.20
CA ASP A 194 33.76 -37.19 -0.58
C ASP A 194 33.07 -36.49 -1.75
N ILE A 195 33.13 -37.11 -2.92
CA ILE A 195 32.68 -36.53 -4.20
C ILE A 195 31.15 -36.50 -4.30
N ASP A 196 30.43 -37.23 -3.43
CA ASP A 196 28.97 -37.19 -3.38
C ASP A 196 28.45 -36.08 -2.46
N LEU A 197 29.34 -35.43 -1.71
CA LEU A 197 29.03 -34.39 -0.73
C LEU A 197 29.24 -32.99 -1.31
N ILE A 198 28.18 -32.19 -1.31
CA ILE A 198 28.21 -30.78 -1.73
C ILE A 198 28.90 -29.95 -0.64
N ALA A 199 29.94 -29.20 -1.02
CA ALA A 199 30.59 -28.22 -0.18
C ALA A 199 29.73 -26.95 -0.10
N LYS A 200 29.04 -26.76 1.02
CA LYS A 200 28.19 -25.59 1.29
C LYS A 200 29.05 -24.42 1.79
N GLU A 201 28.75 -23.19 1.36
CA GLU A 201 29.29 -21.97 1.97
C GLU A 201 28.25 -21.41 2.96
N GLY A 202 28.38 -21.70 4.25
CA GLY A 202 27.32 -21.40 5.22
C GLY A 202 26.26 -22.51 5.25
N GLU A 203 24.98 -22.16 5.13
CA GLU A 203 23.86 -23.13 5.21
C GLU A 203 23.40 -23.66 3.83
N GLU A 204 23.77 -22.99 2.73
CA GLU A 204 23.25 -23.28 1.38
C GLU A 204 24.33 -23.69 0.38
N ALA A 205 23.91 -24.40 -0.66
CA ALA A 205 24.73 -24.75 -1.81
C ALA A 205 24.66 -23.63 -2.87
N PHE A 206 25.81 -23.23 -3.41
CA PHE A 206 25.89 -22.15 -4.39
C PHE A 206 26.34 -22.66 -5.77
N PRO A 207 25.90 -22.01 -6.86
CA PRO A 207 26.39 -22.32 -8.19
C PRO A 207 27.88 -22.01 -8.34
N CYS A 208 28.55 -22.76 -9.20
CA CYS A 208 29.95 -22.50 -9.59
C CYS A 208 30.12 -22.61 -11.12
N ASN A 209 31.11 -21.89 -11.67
CA ASN A 209 31.40 -21.93 -13.10
C ASN A 209 32.66 -22.75 -13.42
N THR A 210 33.76 -22.46 -12.72
CA THR A 210 35.09 -23.05 -12.95
C THR A 210 35.87 -23.14 -11.65
N ASP A 211 36.82 -24.07 -11.59
CA ASP A 211 37.76 -24.20 -10.47
C ASP A 211 38.88 -23.15 -10.54
N ASN A 212 39.13 -22.58 -11.72
CA ASN A 212 40.24 -21.66 -11.91
C ASN A 212 39.84 -20.22 -11.58
N LYS A 213 40.35 -19.73 -10.44
CA LYS A 213 40.17 -18.35 -9.97
C LYS A 213 40.35 -17.30 -11.07
N SER A 214 41.40 -17.37 -11.89
CA SER A 214 41.65 -16.34 -12.90
C SER A 214 40.60 -16.31 -14.01
N GLN A 215 40.03 -17.47 -14.34
CA GLN A 215 38.95 -17.55 -15.32
C GLN A 215 37.64 -17.04 -14.72
N ALA A 216 37.34 -17.41 -13.48
CA ALA A 216 36.15 -16.94 -12.79
C ALA A 216 36.17 -15.42 -12.58
N GLU A 217 37.30 -14.83 -12.18
CA GLU A 217 37.47 -13.38 -12.06
C GLU A 217 37.28 -12.64 -13.39
N GLN A 218 37.65 -13.25 -14.52
CA GLN A 218 37.46 -12.66 -15.85
C GLN A 218 35.97 -12.51 -16.21
N TYR A 219 35.16 -13.52 -15.90
CA TYR A 219 33.71 -13.53 -16.15
C TYR A 219 32.90 -12.92 -15.00
N GLY A 220 33.52 -12.68 -13.84
CA GLY A 220 32.82 -12.27 -12.62
C GLY A 220 31.87 -13.35 -12.10
N SER A 221 32.22 -14.62 -12.28
CA SER A 221 31.48 -15.80 -11.81
C SER A 221 32.12 -16.41 -10.57
N ASN A 222 31.41 -17.33 -9.91
CA ASN A 222 31.89 -17.97 -8.68
C ASN A 222 32.80 -19.17 -8.96
N TRP A 223 33.73 -19.43 -8.04
CA TRP A 223 34.66 -20.57 -8.06
C TRP A 223 34.78 -21.21 -6.68
N CYS A 224 35.14 -22.48 -6.64
CA CYS A 224 35.32 -23.21 -5.38
C CYS A 224 36.61 -22.74 -4.66
N ARG A 225 36.46 -22.06 -3.51
CA ARG A 225 37.54 -21.28 -2.87
C ARG A 225 38.58 -22.11 -2.13
N ASP A 226 38.23 -23.30 -1.65
CA ASP A 226 39.01 -23.96 -0.59
C ASP A 226 40.09 -24.94 -1.03
N GLY A 227 40.31 -25.16 -2.34
CA GLY A 227 41.26 -26.16 -2.84
C GLY A 227 40.96 -27.62 -2.43
N ASN A 228 40.01 -27.80 -1.52
CA ASN A 228 39.42 -29.05 -1.03
C ASN A 228 38.07 -29.34 -1.70
N SER A 229 37.64 -28.52 -2.67
CA SER A 229 36.39 -28.70 -3.41
C SER A 229 36.58 -28.46 -4.91
N VAL A 230 35.73 -29.11 -5.71
CA VAL A 230 35.75 -29.11 -7.18
C VAL A 230 34.36 -28.84 -7.74
N CYS A 231 34.28 -28.02 -8.78
CA CYS A 231 33.05 -27.64 -9.43
C CYS A 231 32.58 -28.75 -10.38
N LEU A 232 31.43 -29.39 -10.09
CA LEU A 232 30.90 -30.48 -10.90
C LEU A 232 29.44 -30.25 -11.29
N GLU A 233 29.11 -30.67 -12.52
CA GLU A 233 27.77 -30.60 -13.11
C GLU A 233 26.90 -31.81 -12.71
N ARG A 234 26.63 -31.95 -11.42
CA ARG A 234 25.82 -33.05 -10.85
C ARG A 234 24.69 -32.58 -9.95
N TRP A 235 24.58 -31.27 -9.76
CA TRP A 235 23.61 -30.70 -8.85
C TRP A 235 22.23 -30.67 -9.48
N GLN A 236 21.20 -30.99 -8.70
CA GLN A 236 19.81 -30.86 -9.16
C GLN A 236 19.44 -29.39 -9.43
N GLY A 237 20.11 -28.45 -8.76
CA GLY A 237 19.86 -27.01 -8.86
C GLY A 237 19.36 -26.44 -7.53
N PRO A 238 19.25 -25.10 -7.43
CA PRO A 238 18.77 -24.44 -6.21
C PRO A 238 17.33 -24.87 -5.90
N ASN A 239 16.96 -24.83 -4.62
CA ASN A 239 15.62 -25.15 -4.13
C ASN A 239 15.09 -26.50 -4.65
N ASN A 240 15.90 -27.55 -4.53
CA ASN A 240 15.59 -28.91 -5.01
C ASN A 240 15.30 -28.99 -6.52
N GLY A 241 15.93 -28.13 -7.33
CA GLY A 241 15.73 -28.08 -8.78
C GLY A 241 14.42 -27.44 -9.24
N ILE A 242 13.71 -26.74 -8.33
CA ILE A 242 12.47 -26.02 -8.69
C ILE A 242 12.79 -24.70 -9.39
N THR A 243 13.81 -23.98 -8.91
CA THR A 243 14.24 -22.73 -9.53
C THR A 243 15.24 -23.00 -10.64
N SER A 244 14.74 -23.23 -11.86
CA SER A 244 15.58 -23.39 -13.03
C SER A 244 14.91 -22.91 -14.32
N PHE A 245 15.71 -22.80 -15.38
CA PHE A 245 15.27 -22.47 -16.74
C PHE A 245 15.36 -23.67 -17.67
N ASP A 246 15.26 -24.90 -17.13
CA ASP A 246 15.55 -26.12 -17.89
C ASP A 246 14.39 -26.58 -18.78
N ASN A 247 13.17 -26.15 -18.48
CA ASN A 247 12.01 -26.37 -19.31
C ASN A 247 11.06 -25.17 -19.20
N ILE A 248 10.13 -25.05 -20.15
CA ILE A 248 9.21 -23.92 -20.18
C ILE A 248 8.35 -23.79 -18.91
N GLY A 249 7.97 -24.90 -18.26
CA GLY A 249 7.17 -24.87 -17.03
C GLY A 249 7.92 -24.24 -15.86
N LEU A 250 9.16 -24.67 -15.62
CA LEU A 250 10.05 -24.13 -14.59
C LEU A 250 10.47 -22.70 -14.92
N ALA A 251 10.75 -22.40 -16.20
CA ALA A 251 11.04 -21.05 -16.65
C ALA A 251 9.84 -20.10 -16.44
N MET A 252 8.62 -20.53 -16.71
CA MET A 252 7.42 -19.74 -16.42
C MET A 252 7.21 -19.54 -14.92
N LEU A 253 7.50 -20.56 -14.10
CA LEU A 253 7.37 -20.47 -12.65
C LEU A 253 8.40 -19.50 -12.04
N THR A 254 9.66 -19.59 -12.45
CA THR A 254 10.74 -18.69 -12.02
C THR A 254 10.52 -17.26 -12.50
N VAL A 255 10.05 -17.06 -13.75
CA VAL A 255 9.66 -15.74 -14.26
C VAL A 255 8.47 -15.18 -13.50
N PHE A 256 7.46 -16.01 -13.20
CA PHE A 256 6.32 -15.60 -12.38
C PHE A 256 6.78 -15.14 -10.99
N GLN A 257 7.66 -15.90 -10.35
CA GLN A 257 8.28 -15.52 -9.07
C GLN A 257 9.03 -14.19 -9.16
N CYS A 258 9.81 -13.97 -10.22
CA CYS A 258 10.50 -12.70 -10.40
C CYS A 258 9.51 -11.52 -10.57
N ILE A 259 8.43 -11.72 -11.33
CA ILE A 259 7.41 -10.68 -11.57
C ILE A 259 6.65 -10.32 -10.30
N THR A 260 6.45 -11.26 -9.38
CA THR A 260 5.86 -10.97 -8.06
C THR A 260 6.80 -10.20 -7.12
N MET A 261 8.03 -9.87 -7.55
CA MET A 261 9.05 -9.15 -6.77
C MET A 261 9.59 -9.89 -5.55
N GLU A 262 9.46 -11.22 -5.51
CA GLU A 262 9.88 -12.04 -4.38
C GLU A 262 11.01 -12.99 -4.81
N GLY A 263 12.09 -13.09 -4.03
CA GLY A 263 13.25 -13.96 -4.31
C GLY A 263 13.99 -13.71 -5.63
N TRP A 264 13.67 -12.65 -6.38
CA TRP A 264 14.22 -12.42 -7.73
C TRP A 264 15.71 -12.05 -7.72
N THR A 265 16.18 -11.40 -6.65
CA THR A 265 17.59 -11.05 -6.46
C THR A 265 18.44 -12.29 -6.20
N ALA A 266 17.92 -13.25 -5.42
CA ALA A 266 18.59 -14.54 -5.19
C ALA A 266 18.81 -15.28 -6.52
N ILE A 267 17.77 -15.34 -7.37
CA ILE A 267 17.87 -15.93 -8.72
C ILE A 267 18.91 -15.18 -9.57
N LEU A 268 18.89 -13.84 -9.57
CA LEU A 268 19.91 -13.04 -10.27
C LEU A 268 21.33 -13.36 -9.77
N TYR A 269 21.52 -13.51 -8.45
CA TYR A 269 22.83 -13.80 -7.87
C TYR A 269 23.30 -15.21 -8.20
N TRP A 270 22.43 -16.23 -8.11
CA TRP A 270 22.75 -17.57 -8.56
C TRP A 270 23.14 -17.61 -10.05
N MET A 271 22.45 -16.82 -10.89
CA MET A 271 22.81 -16.70 -12.30
C MET A 271 24.15 -15.97 -12.51
N ASN A 272 24.48 -14.97 -11.69
CA ASN A 272 25.78 -14.31 -11.72
C ASN A 272 26.89 -15.27 -11.31
N ASP A 273 26.66 -16.09 -10.29
CA ASP A 273 27.62 -17.07 -9.81
C ASP A 273 27.86 -18.19 -10.83
N ALA A 274 26.81 -18.62 -11.55
CA ALA A 274 26.89 -19.64 -12.59
C ALA A 274 27.52 -19.13 -13.91
N VAL A 275 27.05 -18.01 -14.45
CA VAL A 275 27.41 -17.55 -15.81
C VAL A 275 28.32 -16.32 -15.82
N GLY A 276 28.22 -15.46 -14.80
CA GLY A 276 28.96 -14.19 -14.68
C GLY A 276 28.04 -12.96 -14.67
N ASN A 277 28.47 -11.89 -14.00
CA ASN A 277 27.62 -10.73 -13.70
C ASN A 277 27.50 -9.68 -14.83
N HIS A 278 28.29 -9.78 -15.91
CA HIS A 278 28.38 -8.72 -16.93
C HIS A 278 27.09 -8.42 -17.68
N PHE A 279 26.29 -9.45 -18.00
CA PHE A 279 25.11 -9.33 -18.88
C PHE A 279 23.77 -9.69 -18.23
N ASN A 280 23.76 -10.43 -17.12
CA ASN A 280 22.50 -10.94 -16.53
C ASN A 280 21.53 -9.83 -16.13
N TRP A 281 22.02 -8.68 -15.68
CA TRP A 281 21.19 -7.52 -15.35
C TRP A 281 20.36 -7.03 -16.56
N MET A 282 20.81 -7.25 -17.81
CA MET A 282 20.06 -6.88 -19.02
C MET A 282 18.83 -7.76 -19.24
N TYR A 283 18.75 -8.93 -18.61
CA TYR A 283 17.55 -9.76 -18.59
C TYR A 283 16.67 -9.41 -17.38
N PHE A 284 17.23 -9.49 -16.17
CA PHE A 284 16.46 -9.35 -14.93
C PHE A 284 15.92 -7.93 -14.70
N VAL A 285 16.67 -6.87 -15.01
CA VAL A 285 16.18 -5.49 -14.79
C VAL A 285 14.98 -5.16 -15.70
N PRO A 286 15.02 -5.41 -17.03
CA PRO A 286 13.83 -5.24 -17.86
C PRO A 286 12.68 -6.16 -17.49
N LEU A 287 12.94 -7.39 -17.03
CA LEU A 287 11.92 -8.30 -16.51
C LEU A 287 11.15 -7.67 -15.34
N ILE A 288 11.85 -7.09 -14.35
CA ILE A 288 11.20 -6.44 -13.21
C ILE A 288 10.46 -5.16 -13.64
N VAL A 289 11.08 -4.32 -14.47
CA VAL A 289 10.49 -3.04 -14.90
C VAL A 289 9.24 -3.25 -15.76
N LEU A 290 9.30 -4.13 -16.76
CA LEU A 290 8.20 -4.38 -17.70
C LEU A 290 7.19 -5.42 -17.17
N GLY A 291 7.67 -6.48 -16.55
CA GLY A 291 6.85 -7.58 -16.06
C GLY A 291 6.12 -7.25 -14.77
N SER A 292 6.71 -6.45 -13.89
CA SER A 292 6.12 -6.14 -12.58
C SER A 292 5.65 -4.68 -12.46
N PHE A 293 6.54 -3.67 -12.49
CA PHE A 293 6.13 -2.28 -12.28
C PHE A 293 5.11 -1.78 -13.30
N PHE A 294 5.34 -2.04 -14.59
CA PHE A 294 4.41 -1.63 -15.63
C PHE A 294 3.06 -2.38 -15.52
N MET A 295 3.09 -3.68 -15.25
CA MET A 295 1.87 -4.49 -15.15
C MET A 295 1.03 -4.15 -13.92
N LEU A 296 1.66 -3.97 -12.75
CA LEU A 296 0.97 -3.52 -11.53
C LEU A 296 0.29 -2.17 -11.75
N ASN A 297 0.99 -1.22 -12.38
CA ASN A 297 0.41 0.09 -12.70
C ASN A 297 -0.76 -0.01 -13.69
N LEU A 298 -0.71 -0.95 -14.65
CA LEU A 298 -1.79 -1.16 -15.61
C LEU A 298 -3.02 -1.79 -14.94
N VAL A 299 -2.82 -2.76 -14.04
CA VAL A 299 -3.89 -3.34 -13.20
C VAL A 299 -4.53 -2.28 -12.32
N LEU A 300 -3.72 -1.48 -11.60
CA LEU A 300 -4.19 -0.37 -10.76
C LEU A 300 -4.96 0.68 -11.57
N GLY A 301 -4.48 1.03 -12.77
CA GLY A 301 -5.14 1.98 -13.65
C GLY A 301 -6.52 1.51 -14.11
N VAL A 302 -6.65 0.24 -14.53
CA VAL A 302 -7.95 -0.32 -14.96
C VAL A 302 -8.91 -0.46 -13.78
N LEU A 303 -8.43 -0.93 -12.62
CA LEU A 303 -9.25 -1.00 -11.41
C LEU A 303 -9.74 0.38 -10.98
N SER A 304 -8.83 1.36 -10.89
CA SER A 304 -9.20 2.74 -10.56
C SER A 304 -10.22 3.30 -11.54
N GLY A 305 -10.10 2.99 -12.84
CA GLY A 305 -11.06 3.41 -13.86
C GLY A 305 -12.44 2.77 -13.71
N GLU A 306 -12.50 1.45 -13.43
CA GLU A 306 -13.77 0.74 -13.23
C GLU A 306 -14.47 1.15 -11.93
N PHE A 307 -13.72 1.34 -10.86
CA PHE A 307 -14.26 1.83 -9.60
C PHE A 307 -14.71 3.29 -9.68
N ALA A 308 -14.00 4.15 -10.42
CA ALA A 308 -14.46 5.52 -10.69
C ALA A 308 -15.81 5.51 -11.42
N LYS A 309 -15.97 4.65 -12.44
CA LYS A 309 -17.26 4.48 -13.15
C LYS A 309 -18.37 3.96 -12.23
N GLU A 310 -18.05 3.03 -11.31
CA GLU A 310 -19.05 2.49 -10.39
C GLU A 310 -19.42 3.53 -9.31
N ARG A 311 -18.45 4.34 -8.83
CA ARG A 311 -18.68 5.48 -7.95
C ARG A 311 -19.59 6.52 -8.60
N GLU A 312 -19.33 6.92 -9.85
CA GLU A 312 -20.17 7.89 -10.57
C GLU A 312 -21.63 7.42 -10.65
N LYS A 313 -21.86 6.10 -10.81
CA LYS A 313 -23.23 5.54 -10.78
C LYS A 313 -23.85 5.60 -9.38
N VAL A 314 -23.06 5.51 -8.31
CA VAL A 314 -23.54 5.61 -6.92
C VAL A 314 -23.81 7.06 -6.54
N GLU A 315 -22.97 8.01 -6.93
CA GLU A 315 -23.21 9.44 -6.75
C GLU A 315 -24.48 9.91 -7.47
N ASN A 316 -24.74 9.36 -8.66
CA ASN A 316 -25.98 9.59 -9.41
C ASN A 316 -27.23 8.94 -8.77
N ARG A 317 -27.08 8.10 -7.75
CA ARG A 317 -28.21 7.50 -7.00
C ARG A 317 -28.65 8.39 -5.84
N GLN A 318 -29.93 8.25 -5.48
CA GLN A 318 -30.56 8.96 -4.36
C GLN A 318 -29.90 8.72 -2.99
N GLU A 319 -29.07 7.69 -2.84
CA GLU A 319 -28.39 7.33 -1.58
C GLU A 319 -27.35 8.38 -1.15
N PHE A 320 -26.60 8.96 -2.10
CA PHE A 320 -25.67 10.04 -1.81
C PHE A 320 -26.39 11.28 -1.26
N LEU A 321 -27.47 11.69 -1.94
CA LEU A 321 -28.34 12.78 -1.49
C LEU A 321 -28.98 12.51 -0.12
N LYS A 322 -29.17 11.24 0.25
CA LYS A 322 -29.71 10.83 1.55
C LYS A 322 -28.65 10.92 2.66
N MET A 323 -27.42 10.45 2.42
CA MET A 323 -26.31 10.58 3.38
C MET A 323 -25.97 12.04 3.65
N ARG A 324 -25.85 12.86 2.60
CA ARG A 324 -25.58 14.29 2.73
C ARG A 324 -26.68 15.02 3.52
N ARG A 325 -27.95 14.67 3.28
CA ARG A 325 -29.07 15.19 4.07
C ARG A 325 -29.01 14.79 5.55
N ALA A 326 -28.64 13.56 5.86
CA ALA A 326 -28.53 13.09 7.24
C ALA A 326 -27.41 13.83 8.00
N ALA A 327 -26.24 13.99 7.40
CA ALA A 327 -25.12 14.74 7.98
C ALA A 327 -25.46 16.22 8.22
N GLN A 328 -26.19 16.85 7.28
CA GLN A 328 -26.64 18.22 7.42
C GLN A 328 -27.67 18.39 8.53
N LEU A 329 -28.64 17.47 8.63
CA LEU A 329 -29.64 17.45 9.71
C LEU A 329 -28.99 17.30 11.09
N GLU A 330 -27.94 16.49 11.21
CA GLU A 330 -27.19 16.32 12.46
C GLU A 330 -26.44 17.60 12.87
N ARG A 331 -25.83 18.32 11.91
CA ARG A 331 -25.21 19.63 12.17
C ARG A 331 -26.24 20.66 12.64
N GLU A 332 -27.38 20.73 11.96
CA GLU A 332 -28.47 21.64 12.34
C GLU A 332 -29.03 21.32 13.73
N LEU A 333 -29.27 20.05 14.01
CA LEU A 333 -29.73 19.59 15.33
C LEU A 333 -28.75 19.98 16.44
N ASN A 334 -27.45 19.76 16.24
CA ASN A 334 -26.41 20.17 17.19
C ASN A 334 -26.38 21.70 17.37
N GLY A 335 -26.58 22.48 16.31
CA GLY A 335 -26.72 23.94 16.38
C GLY A 335 -27.92 24.38 17.22
N TYR A 336 -29.09 23.77 17.00
CA TYR A 336 -30.29 24.04 17.79
C TYR A 336 -30.10 23.69 19.27
N VAL A 337 -29.48 22.54 19.58
CA VAL A 337 -29.15 22.13 20.95
C VAL A 337 -28.25 23.17 21.63
N GLN A 338 -27.22 23.67 20.93
CA GLN A 338 -26.36 24.73 21.47
C GLN A 338 -27.12 26.03 21.76
N TRP A 339 -28.04 26.44 20.88
CA TRP A 339 -28.88 27.62 21.12
C TRP A 339 -29.81 27.43 22.32
N ILE A 340 -30.39 26.24 22.48
CA ILE A 340 -31.22 25.89 23.65
C ILE A 340 -30.38 25.98 24.93
N CYS A 341 -29.19 25.37 24.95
CA CYS A 341 -28.28 25.46 26.10
C CYS A 341 -27.85 26.91 26.41
N LYS A 342 -27.58 27.72 25.39
CA LYS A 342 -27.19 29.12 25.57
C LYS A 342 -28.35 29.98 26.05
N ALA A 343 -29.57 29.71 25.59
CA ALA A 343 -30.78 30.35 26.10
C ALA A 343 -31.02 29.99 27.57
N GLU A 344 -30.84 28.72 27.95
CA GLU A 344 -30.90 28.28 29.35
C GLU A 344 -29.83 28.99 30.22
N GLU A 345 -28.60 29.14 29.71
CA GLU A 345 -27.52 29.89 30.38
C GLU A 345 -27.88 31.37 30.59
N VAL A 346 -28.47 32.03 29.58
CA VAL A 346 -28.91 33.43 29.66
C VAL A 346 -30.10 33.58 30.61
N ILE A 347 -31.07 32.66 30.60
CA ILE A 347 -32.22 32.68 31.52
C ILE A 347 -31.74 32.52 32.98
N LEU A 348 -30.79 31.62 33.23
CA LEU A 348 -30.17 31.44 34.55
C LEU A 348 -29.32 32.64 35.00
N ALA A 349 -28.81 33.45 34.06
CA ALA A 349 -28.13 34.71 34.34
C ALA A 349 -29.13 35.87 34.53
N GLU A 350 -30.25 35.87 33.80
CA GLU A 350 -31.32 36.86 33.88
C GLU A 350 -32.07 36.75 35.23
N GLU A 351 -32.19 35.53 35.80
CA GLU A 351 -32.61 35.29 37.20
C GLU A 351 -31.66 35.85 38.27
N ARG A 352 -30.51 36.44 37.92
CA ARG A 352 -29.54 37.05 38.87
C ARG A 352 -29.70 38.55 39.08
N THR A 353 -30.43 39.26 38.22
CA THR A 353 -30.58 40.71 38.33
C THR A 353 -31.67 41.06 39.34
N THR A 354 -31.42 42.05 40.21
CA THR A 354 -32.46 42.62 41.08
C THR A 354 -33.60 43.13 40.20
N GLU A 355 -34.85 43.09 40.69
CA GLU A 355 -36.05 43.47 39.91
C GLU A 355 -35.92 44.84 39.22
N GLU A 356 -35.10 45.75 39.75
CA GLU A 356 -34.83 47.08 39.20
C GLU A 356 -33.93 47.08 37.94
N GLU A 357 -32.86 46.27 37.89
CA GLU A 357 -32.01 46.14 36.70
C GLU A 357 -32.72 45.37 35.57
N LYS A 358 -33.57 44.42 35.94
CA LYS A 358 -34.41 43.62 35.04
C LYS A 358 -35.36 44.50 34.22
N MET A 359 -36.00 45.48 34.86
CA MET A 359 -36.85 46.47 34.20
C MET A 359 -36.07 47.36 33.23
N HIS A 360 -34.86 47.80 33.62
CA HIS A 360 -34.01 48.65 32.79
C HIS A 360 -33.49 47.93 31.52
N ILE A 361 -33.10 46.66 31.66
CA ILE A 361 -32.64 45.82 30.54
C ILE A 361 -33.81 45.43 29.62
N MET A 362 -35.00 45.18 30.18
CA MET A 362 -36.21 44.87 29.41
C MET A 362 -36.70 46.08 28.60
N GLU A 363 -36.60 47.29 29.16
CA GLU A 363 -36.81 48.53 28.42
C GLU A 363 -35.75 48.77 27.34
N ALA A 364 -34.47 48.51 27.63
CA ALA A 364 -33.38 48.62 26.65
C ALA A 364 -33.54 47.63 25.48
N ARG A 365 -33.93 46.37 25.75
CA ARG A 365 -34.26 45.36 24.73
C ARG A 365 -35.50 45.73 23.93
N ARG A 366 -36.56 46.26 24.56
CA ARG A 366 -37.73 46.81 23.84
C ARG A 366 -37.36 47.95 22.91
N ARG A 367 -36.49 48.87 23.36
CA ARG A 367 -35.96 49.97 22.52
C ARG A 367 -35.10 49.46 21.37
N ALA A 368 -34.22 48.48 21.60
CA ALA A 368 -33.41 47.85 20.57
C ALA A 368 -34.22 47.05 19.55
N ALA A 369 -35.26 46.32 19.99
CA ALA A 369 -36.20 45.59 19.14
C ALA A 369 -37.04 46.56 18.28
N LYS A 370 -37.50 47.68 18.84
CA LYS A 370 -38.14 48.77 18.09
C LYS A 370 -37.19 49.37 17.03
N LYS A 371 -35.91 49.57 17.38
CA LYS A 371 -34.87 50.10 16.47
C LYS A 371 -34.53 49.13 15.34
N LYS A 372 -34.50 47.81 15.60
CA LYS A 372 -34.34 46.76 14.57
C LYS A 372 -35.56 46.64 13.67
N LYS A 373 -36.79 46.74 14.20
CA LYS A 373 -38.03 46.79 13.40
C LYS A 373 -38.06 48.02 12.49
N LEU A 374 -37.64 49.19 12.98
CA LEU A 374 -37.52 50.41 12.18
C LEU A 374 -36.44 50.31 11.08
N LYS A 375 -35.29 49.66 11.35
CA LYS A 375 -34.24 49.42 10.34
C LYS A 375 -34.68 48.42 9.26
N LYS A 376 -35.55 47.46 9.58
CA LYS A 376 -36.11 46.49 8.61
C LYS A 376 -37.22 47.11 7.73
N MET A 377 -37.95 48.10 8.23
CA MET A 377 -38.95 48.87 7.45
C MET A 377 -38.34 49.85 6.42
N GLY A 378 -37.03 50.13 6.50
CA GLY A 378 -36.36 51.07 5.61
C GLY A 378 -35.73 50.46 4.35
N LYS A 379 -35.84 49.15 4.12
CA LYS A 379 -35.07 48.46 3.06
C LYS A 379 -35.88 47.39 2.30
N SER A 380 -37.03 47.77 1.77
CA SER A 380 -37.67 47.12 0.60
C SER A 380 -38.96 47.84 0.24
N LYS A 381 -38.92 48.69 -0.79
CA LYS A 381 -40.11 49.24 -1.46
C LYS A 381 -39.88 49.16 -2.97
N SER A 382 -40.54 48.20 -3.62
CA SER A 382 -40.88 48.03 -5.06
C SER A 382 -41.10 46.52 -5.28
N THR A 383 -42.11 45.95 -5.95
CA THR A 383 -43.37 46.33 -6.62
C THR A 383 -44.04 44.98 -6.96
N ASP A 384 -45.37 44.87 -6.82
CA ASP A 384 -46.34 43.93 -7.43
C ASP A 384 -46.10 42.41 -7.30
N THR A 385 -47.03 41.53 -6.92
CA THR A 385 -48.48 41.42 -7.21
C THR A 385 -49.23 40.74 -6.05
N GLU A 386 -50.53 41.05 -5.93
CA GLU A 386 -51.54 40.50 -5.01
C GLU A 386 -52.05 39.10 -5.45
N GLU A 387 -52.93 38.50 -4.61
CA GLU A 387 -53.64 37.19 -4.70
C GLU A 387 -52.92 36.05 -3.94
N GLU A 388 -53.46 35.35 -2.93
CA GLU A 388 -54.80 35.18 -2.34
C GLU A 388 -54.68 34.75 -0.86
N GLU A 389 -55.77 34.98 -0.11
CA GLU A 389 -56.42 34.09 0.89
C GLU A 389 -56.87 34.80 2.18
N GLN A 390 -58.20 34.97 2.23
CA GLN A 390 -59.06 35.33 3.34
C GLN A 390 -59.33 34.09 4.23
N GLU A 391 -59.65 34.40 5.50
CA GLU A 391 -60.57 33.67 6.40
C GLU A 391 -60.11 32.27 6.88
N GLU A 392 -60.24 31.88 8.14
CA GLU A 392 -61.38 32.09 9.03
C GLU A 392 -60.98 31.87 10.52
N ASP A 393 -61.63 32.63 11.39
CA ASP A 393 -61.62 32.48 12.86
C ASP A 393 -62.35 31.19 13.31
N MET A 394 -62.06 30.79 14.56
CA MET A 394 -62.78 29.86 15.47
C MET A 394 -62.20 28.46 15.70
N ALA A 395 -61.32 28.38 16.70
CA ALA A 395 -61.34 27.30 17.68
C ALA A 395 -60.88 27.84 19.05
N ASP A 396 -61.85 27.89 19.96
CA ASP A 396 -61.75 28.26 21.36
C ASP A 396 -61.08 27.17 22.21
N ASP A 397 -60.55 27.61 23.34
CA ASP A 397 -60.28 26.89 24.59
C ASP A 397 -59.30 25.71 24.62
N GLY A 398 -58.16 25.93 25.31
CA GLY A 398 -57.37 24.81 25.80
C GLY A 398 -55.95 25.04 26.31
N PHE A 399 -55.58 26.16 26.96
CA PHE A 399 -54.34 26.14 27.76
C PHE A 399 -54.28 27.17 28.92
N GLY A 400 -55.39 27.33 29.65
CA GLY A 400 -55.46 28.13 30.87
C GLY A 400 -55.48 27.29 32.15
N ARG A 401 -54.48 26.45 32.44
CA ARG A 401 -54.43 25.77 33.76
C ARG A 401 -53.09 25.27 34.31
N ALA A 402 -51.95 25.56 33.67
CA ALA A 402 -50.63 25.14 34.21
C ALA A 402 -49.86 26.24 34.97
N ALA A 403 -50.28 27.50 34.91
CA ALA A 403 -49.54 28.63 35.48
C ALA A 403 -49.97 29.04 36.91
N TYR A 404 -51.03 28.46 37.48
CA TYR A 404 -51.59 28.92 38.76
C TYR A 404 -51.41 27.95 39.94
N LEU A 405 -50.64 26.87 39.77
CA LEU A 405 -50.47 25.84 40.80
C LEU A 405 -49.00 25.50 41.07
N LYS A 406 -48.16 26.52 41.32
CA LYS A 406 -46.98 26.35 42.19
C LYS A 406 -46.38 27.67 42.71
N SER A 407 -47.24 28.58 43.18
CA SER A 407 -46.84 29.52 44.24
C SER A 407 -47.37 28.98 45.57
N ARG A 408 -46.55 29.03 46.62
CA ARG A 408 -46.69 28.44 47.97
C ARG A 408 -46.35 26.94 48.12
N VAL A 409 -45.05 26.66 48.12
CA VAL A 409 -44.47 25.88 49.23
C VAL A 409 -43.52 26.81 49.98
N LYS A 410 -43.95 27.21 51.17
CA LYS A 410 -43.19 27.99 52.12
C LYS A 410 -42.28 27.03 52.88
N ASN A 411 -41.18 26.56 52.27
CA ASN A 411 -40.15 25.83 53.01
C ASN A 411 -39.17 26.82 53.64
N LYS A 412 -39.33 27.00 54.95
CA LYS A 412 -38.34 27.60 55.86
C LYS A 412 -36.98 26.93 55.66
N GLY A 413 -35.94 27.77 55.65
CA GLY A 413 -34.63 27.50 56.27
C GLY A 413 -33.66 26.55 55.55
N GLY A 414 -32.45 27.04 55.26
CA GLY A 414 -31.27 26.21 54.93
C GLY A 414 -31.19 25.68 53.49
N CYS A 415 -32.11 24.80 53.09
CA CYS A 415 -31.96 24.00 51.87
C CYS A 415 -32.06 24.82 50.57
N VAL A 416 -32.98 25.80 50.45
CA VAL A 416 -33.09 26.58 49.20
C VAL A 416 -31.82 27.39 48.91
N GLY A 417 -31.11 27.84 49.95
CA GLY A 417 -29.79 28.46 49.82
C GLY A 417 -28.72 27.47 49.38
N PHE A 418 -28.74 26.26 49.93
CA PHE A 418 -27.86 25.15 49.52
C PHE A 418 -28.07 24.74 48.05
N TRP A 419 -29.30 24.51 47.59
CA TRP A 419 -29.59 24.20 46.18
C TRP A 419 -29.25 25.35 45.23
N ARG A 420 -29.36 26.61 45.69
CA ARG A 420 -28.94 27.79 44.92
C ARG A 420 -27.40 27.91 44.87
N ALA A 421 -26.72 27.62 45.97
CA ALA A 421 -25.27 27.56 46.06
C ALA A 421 -24.70 26.38 45.25
N GLU A 422 -25.35 25.22 45.26
CA GLU A 422 -25.03 24.04 44.45
C GLU A 422 -25.19 24.35 42.95
N LYS A 423 -26.31 24.95 42.54
CA LYS A 423 -26.48 25.40 41.14
C LYS A 423 -25.44 26.44 40.73
N ARG A 424 -25.06 27.36 41.62
CA ARG A 424 -23.98 28.35 41.40
C ARG A 424 -22.61 27.68 41.28
N PHE A 425 -22.32 26.73 42.17
CA PHE A 425 -21.07 25.98 42.18
C PHE A 425 -20.94 25.12 40.92
N ARG A 426 -22.01 24.41 40.54
CA ARG A 426 -22.09 23.63 39.30
C ARG A 426 -21.90 24.49 38.04
N PHE A 427 -22.45 25.72 38.02
CA PHE A 427 -22.24 26.67 36.93
C PHE A 427 -20.80 27.20 36.89
N TRP A 428 -20.21 27.54 38.04
CA TRP A 428 -18.82 27.97 38.15
C TRP A 428 -17.86 26.86 37.67
N ILE A 429 -18.07 25.62 38.10
CA ILE A 429 -17.30 24.47 37.60
C ILE A 429 -17.49 24.29 36.09
N ARG A 430 -18.72 24.44 35.55
CA ARG A 430 -18.95 24.37 34.10
C ARG A 430 -18.15 25.42 33.33
N HIS A 431 -18.01 26.62 33.87
CA HIS A 431 -17.19 27.68 33.28
C HIS A 431 -15.70 27.33 33.36
N MET A 432 -15.25 26.79 34.49
CA MET A 432 -13.87 26.30 34.66
C MET A 432 -13.52 25.17 33.68
N VAL A 433 -14.40 24.18 33.49
CA VAL A 433 -14.21 23.06 32.57
C VAL A 433 -14.15 23.51 31.09
N LYS A 434 -14.83 24.61 30.75
CA LYS A 434 -14.79 25.21 29.41
C LYS A 434 -13.65 26.22 29.22
N ALA A 435 -12.87 26.53 30.26
CA ALA A 435 -11.79 27.50 30.17
C ALA A 435 -10.56 26.94 29.44
N GLN A 436 -9.88 27.80 28.67
CA GLN A 436 -8.72 27.42 27.85
C GLN A 436 -7.55 26.86 28.67
N TRP A 437 -7.37 27.30 29.92
CA TRP A 437 -6.32 26.79 30.79
C TRP A 437 -6.60 25.36 31.29
N PHE A 438 -7.86 25.02 31.58
CA PHE A 438 -8.25 23.65 31.95
C PHE A 438 -7.99 22.67 30.79
N TYR A 439 -8.19 23.14 29.56
CA TYR A 439 -7.81 22.41 28.34
C TYR A 439 -6.31 22.09 28.30
N TRP A 440 -5.44 23.10 28.46
CA TRP A 440 -3.98 22.90 28.45
C TRP A 440 -3.51 22.02 29.59
N PHE A 441 -4.10 22.16 30.78
CA PHE A 441 -3.82 21.31 31.93
C PHE A 441 -4.06 19.83 31.63
N VAL A 442 -5.21 19.46 31.05
CA VAL A 442 -5.52 18.06 30.71
C VAL A 442 -4.56 17.52 29.64
N ILE A 443 -4.21 18.32 28.62
CA ILE A 443 -3.26 17.88 27.58
C ILE A 443 -1.88 17.62 28.16
N VAL A 444 -1.39 18.50 29.03
CA VAL A 444 -0.10 18.33 29.69
C VAL A 444 -0.10 17.06 30.56
N LEU A 445 -1.20 16.76 31.26
CA LEU A 445 -1.34 15.52 32.01
C LEU A 445 -1.31 14.27 31.11
N VAL A 446 -1.99 14.31 29.97
CA VAL A 446 -1.97 13.21 29.00
C VAL A 446 -0.54 13.03 28.45
N PHE A 447 0.14 14.11 28.07
CA PHE A 447 1.51 14.07 27.58
C PHE A 447 2.47 13.43 28.60
N PHE A 448 2.46 13.89 29.86
CA PHE A 448 3.33 13.31 30.89
C PHE A 448 2.96 11.85 31.21
N ASN A 449 1.68 11.49 31.19
CA ASN A 449 1.28 10.10 31.33
C ASN A 449 1.84 9.24 30.18
N THR A 450 1.74 9.72 28.94
CA THR A 450 2.30 9.04 27.76
C THR A 450 3.81 8.88 27.86
N VAL A 451 4.54 9.92 28.29
CA VAL A 451 5.99 9.85 28.51
C VAL A 451 6.33 8.79 29.55
N CYS A 452 5.57 8.68 30.65
CA CYS A 452 5.82 7.65 31.67
C CYS A 452 5.68 6.24 31.09
N VAL A 453 4.67 5.97 30.26
CA VAL A 453 4.53 4.64 29.62
C VAL A 453 5.61 4.40 28.55
N ALA A 454 6.09 5.47 27.90
CA ALA A 454 7.10 5.36 26.84
C ALA A 454 8.52 5.06 27.34
N VAL A 455 8.81 5.40 28.59
CA VAL A 455 10.15 5.28 29.20
C VAL A 455 10.45 3.86 29.64
N GLU A 456 9.49 2.94 29.63
CA GLU A 456 9.72 1.53 30.00
C GLU A 456 10.70 0.84 29.04
N PHE A 457 11.69 0.14 29.62
CA PHE A 457 12.65 -0.69 28.86
C PHE A 457 13.13 -1.91 29.66
N HIS A 458 13.70 -2.89 28.97
CA HIS A 458 14.25 -4.11 29.60
C HIS A 458 15.43 -3.81 30.52
N GLY A 459 15.47 -4.42 31.71
CA GLY A 459 16.60 -4.24 32.64
C GLY A 459 16.69 -2.83 33.23
N GLN A 460 15.55 -2.13 33.32
CA GLN A 460 15.49 -0.80 33.92
C GLN A 460 15.77 -0.83 35.43
N PRO A 461 16.34 0.25 36.01
CA PRO A 461 16.68 0.29 37.42
C PRO A 461 15.43 0.33 38.32
N ASP A 462 15.52 -0.28 39.50
CA ASP A 462 14.38 -0.45 40.43
C ASP A 462 13.67 0.87 40.83
N TRP A 463 14.42 1.98 40.88
CA TRP A 463 13.85 3.30 41.18
C TRP A 463 12.87 3.75 40.10
N LEU A 464 13.17 3.44 38.82
CA LEU A 464 12.32 3.79 37.69
C LEU A 464 11.04 2.95 37.71
N THR A 465 11.16 1.64 37.93
CA THR A 465 10.00 0.75 38.11
C THR A 465 9.09 1.23 39.24
N SER A 466 9.67 1.58 40.39
CA SER A 466 8.92 2.11 41.54
C SER A 466 8.26 3.45 41.22
N PHE A 467 8.98 4.36 40.56
CA PHE A 467 8.45 5.66 40.14
C PHE A 467 7.26 5.51 39.18
N LEU A 468 7.39 4.65 38.16
CA LEU A 468 6.35 4.41 37.16
C LEU A 468 5.09 3.79 37.80
N TYR A 469 5.27 2.84 38.72
CA TYR A 469 4.19 2.28 39.52
C TYR A 469 3.41 3.37 40.28
N TYR A 470 4.08 4.23 41.04
CA TYR A 470 3.41 5.32 41.77
C TYR A 470 2.79 6.37 40.84
N ALA A 471 3.49 6.74 39.77
CA ALA A 471 3.00 7.70 38.79
C ALA A 471 1.67 7.23 38.18
N GLU A 472 1.51 5.94 37.96
CA GLU A 472 0.28 5.35 37.42
C GLU A 472 -0.95 5.62 38.30
N TYR A 473 -0.85 5.39 39.62
CA TYR A 473 -1.92 5.69 40.57
C TYR A 473 -2.22 7.19 40.64
N VAL A 474 -1.19 8.03 40.60
CA VAL A 474 -1.35 9.49 40.58
C VAL A 474 -2.12 9.93 39.34
N PHE A 475 -1.75 9.47 38.15
CA PHE A 475 -2.46 9.79 36.92
C PHE A 475 -3.89 9.25 36.92
N LEU A 476 -4.12 8.02 37.41
CA LEU A 476 -5.47 7.47 37.55
C LEU A 476 -6.33 8.34 38.45
N GLY A 477 -5.83 8.77 39.61
CA GLY A 477 -6.53 9.67 40.53
C GLY A 477 -6.86 11.03 39.90
N LEU A 478 -5.93 11.61 39.14
CA LEU A 478 -6.15 12.87 38.42
C LEU A 478 -7.24 12.73 37.34
N PHE A 479 -7.22 11.66 36.56
CA PHE A 479 -8.23 11.40 35.53
C PHE A 479 -9.60 11.06 36.11
N LEU A 480 -9.64 10.34 37.24
CA LEU A 480 -10.86 10.08 37.99
C LEU A 480 -11.50 11.40 38.46
N THR A 481 -10.68 12.30 39.00
CA THR A 481 -11.11 13.63 39.45
C THR A 481 -11.64 14.46 38.29
N GLU A 482 -10.93 14.47 37.15
CA GLU A 482 -11.38 15.12 35.92
C GLU A 482 -12.77 14.62 35.47
N MET A 483 -12.98 13.29 35.46
CA MET A 483 -14.23 12.67 35.09
C MET A 483 -15.37 13.07 36.03
N PHE A 484 -15.17 12.97 37.34
CA PHE A 484 -16.19 13.35 38.33
C PHE A 484 -16.56 14.83 38.25
N ILE A 485 -15.57 15.71 38.05
CA ILE A 485 -15.81 17.15 37.84
C ILE A 485 -16.69 17.38 36.59
N LYS A 486 -16.42 16.68 35.48
CA LYS A 486 -17.20 16.79 34.24
C LYS A 486 -18.62 16.24 34.38
N VAL A 487 -18.79 15.05 34.98
CA VAL A 487 -20.11 14.44 35.23
C VAL A 487 -20.96 15.35 36.12
N TYR A 488 -20.35 15.94 37.16
CA TYR A 488 -21.01 16.89 38.03
C TYR A 488 -21.38 18.19 37.30
N ALA A 489 -20.46 18.80 36.55
CA ALA A 489 -20.66 20.09 35.88
C ALA A 489 -21.70 20.06 34.74
N LEU A 490 -21.66 19.02 33.90
CA LEU A 490 -22.53 18.86 32.73
C LEU A 490 -23.84 18.15 33.09
N GLY A 491 -23.79 17.23 34.07
CA GLY A 491 -24.86 16.29 34.36
C GLY A 491 -24.72 14.99 33.57
N PRO A 492 -25.16 13.86 34.14
CA PRO A 492 -24.92 12.53 33.57
C PRO A 492 -25.53 12.36 32.18
N ARG A 493 -26.73 12.89 31.92
CA ARG A 493 -27.41 12.75 30.63
C ARG A 493 -26.61 13.38 29.47
N ILE A 494 -26.18 14.62 29.63
CA ILE A 494 -25.38 15.36 28.63
C ILE A 494 -23.96 14.78 28.55
N TYR A 495 -23.42 14.29 29.67
CA TYR A 495 -22.12 13.65 29.70
C TYR A 495 -22.08 12.39 28.82
N PHE A 496 -23.05 11.48 28.96
CA PHE A 496 -23.10 10.20 28.22
C PHE A 496 -23.59 10.32 26.77
N GLU A 497 -24.16 11.47 26.39
CA GLU A 497 -24.51 11.79 25.00
C GLU A 497 -23.25 12.01 24.15
N SER A 498 -22.18 12.58 24.72
CA SER A 498 -20.90 12.75 24.03
C SER A 498 -20.13 11.43 23.94
N ALA A 499 -19.84 10.99 22.71
CA ALA A 499 -19.05 9.78 22.45
C ALA A 499 -17.66 9.80 23.12
N PHE A 500 -16.96 10.95 23.09
CA PHE A 500 -15.64 11.11 23.73
C PHE A 500 -15.69 11.01 25.25
N ASN A 501 -16.72 11.55 25.89
CA ASN A 501 -16.89 11.43 27.35
C ASN A 501 -17.27 9.99 27.74
N ARG A 502 -18.04 9.29 26.89
CA ARG A 502 -18.34 7.86 27.06
C ARG A 502 -17.07 7.01 26.97
N PHE A 503 -16.22 7.28 25.98
CA PHE A 503 -14.90 6.65 25.84
C PHE A 503 -14.02 6.88 27.08
N ASP A 504 -13.90 8.14 27.54
CA ASP A 504 -13.16 8.48 28.77
C ASP A 504 -13.66 7.67 29.99
N CYS A 505 -14.98 7.51 30.11
CA CYS A 505 -15.59 6.72 31.18
C CYS A 505 -15.20 5.25 31.11
N VAL A 506 -15.19 4.66 29.91
CA VAL A 506 -14.80 3.25 29.68
C VAL A 506 -13.33 3.04 30.03
N VAL A 507 -12.43 3.92 29.58
CA VAL A 507 -10.98 3.83 29.84
C VAL A 507 -10.67 3.93 31.33
N ILE A 508 -11.30 4.87 32.04
CA ILE A 508 -11.13 5.04 33.49
C ILE A 508 -11.73 3.86 34.25
N SER A 509 -12.92 3.38 33.86
CA SER A 509 -13.55 2.22 34.49
C SER A 509 -12.73 0.94 34.32
N GLY A 510 -12.14 0.72 33.14
CA GLY A 510 -11.22 -0.39 32.89
C GLY A 510 -9.96 -0.32 33.76
N SER A 511 -9.40 0.89 33.94
CA SER A 511 -8.24 1.11 34.82
C SER A 511 -8.57 0.84 36.30
N ILE A 512 -9.78 1.22 36.75
CA ILE A 512 -10.25 0.92 38.11
C ILE A 512 -10.44 -0.58 38.30
N PHE A 513 -11.05 -1.25 37.31
CA PHE A 513 -11.28 -2.70 37.34
C PHE A 513 -9.96 -3.46 37.48
N GLU A 514 -8.92 -3.03 36.76
CA GLU A 514 -7.58 -3.62 36.87
C GLU A 514 -7.00 -3.52 38.28
N VAL A 515 -7.05 -2.32 38.88
CA VAL A 515 -6.56 -2.08 40.25
C VAL A 515 -7.30 -2.97 41.26
N ILE A 516 -8.63 -3.02 41.18
CA ILE A 516 -9.45 -3.86 42.06
C ILE A 516 -9.11 -5.34 41.85
N TRP A 517 -8.94 -5.78 40.61
CA TRP A 517 -8.63 -7.17 40.30
C TRP A 517 -7.26 -7.61 40.85
N SER A 518 -6.25 -6.75 40.70
CA SER A 518 -4.90 -6.99 41.21
C SER A 518 -4.88 -7.24 42.73
N GLU A 519 -5.66 -6.46 43.48
CA GLU A 519 -5.79 -6.61 44.94
C GLU A 519 -6.56 -7.88 45.35
N VAL A 520 -7.56 -8.30 44.56
CA VAL A 520 -8.45 -9.43 44.93
C VAL A 520 -7.82 -10.80 44.71
N LYS A 521 -7.03 -11.02 43.64
CA LYS A 521 -6.46 -12.34 43.31
C LYS A 521 -4.96 -12.47 43.53
N GLY A 522 -4.28 -11.43 44.04
CA GLY A 522 -2.84 -11.46 44.31
C GLY A 522 -1.98 -11.63 43.04
N GLY A 523 -2.56 -11.30 41.87
CA GLY A 523 -1.89 -11.41 40.59
C GLY A 523 -2.62 -10.59 39.53
N SER A 524 -1.85 -10.04 38.58
CA SER A 524 -2.38 -9.51 37.33
C SER A 524 -3.24 -10.60 36.70
N PHE A 525 -4.47 -10.28 36.26
CA PHE A 525 -5.16 -11.13 35.29
C PHE A 525 -4.14 -11.39 34.17
N GLY A 526 -3.95 -12.63 33.71
CA GLY A 526 -2.91 -12.99 32.73
C GLY A 526 -3.01 -12.27 31.36
N LEU A 527 -3.83 -11.23 31.26
CA LEU A 527 -3.90 -10.28 30.18
C LEU A 527 -2.98 -9.09 30.49
N SER A 528 -1.70 -9.17 30.13
CA SER A 528 -0.84 -7.98 29.95
C SER A 528 -1.52 -6.92 29.04
N VAL A 529 -2.49 -7.34 28.23
CA VAL A 529 -3.39 -6.50 27.42
C VAL A 529 -4.16 -5.46 28.25
N LEU A 530 -4.52 -5.72 29.52
CA LEU A 530 -5.23 -4.72 30.35
C LEU A 530 -4.32 -3.54 30.74
N ARG A 531 -3.01 -3.80 30.95
CA ARG A 531 -2.00 -2.75 31.15
C ARG A 531 -1.87 -1.87 29.91
N ALA A 532 -1.99 -2.46 28.73
CA ALA A 532 -2.04 -1.73 27.47
C ALA A 532 -3.30 -0.84 27.29
N LEU A 533 -4.43 -1.14 27.93
CA LEU A 533 -5.63 -0.27 27.87
C LEU A 533 -5.41 1.13 28.44
N ARG A 534 -4.39 1.30 29.29
CA ARG A 534 -4.00 2.60 29.84
C ARG A 534 -3.50 3.54 28.75
N LEU A 535 -2.94 3.01 27.66
CA LEU A 535 -2.53 3.79 26.49
C LEU A 535 -3.71 4.44 25.78
N LEU A 536 -4.93 3.90 25.91
CA LEU A 536 -6.12 4.51 25.33
C LEU A 536 -6.36 5.95 25.82
N ARG A 537 -5.73 6.35 26.95
CA ARG A 537 -5.74 7.74 27.45
C ARG A 537 -5.09 8.73 26.47
N ILE A 538 -4.15 8.30 25.62
CA ILE A 538 -3.56 9.14 24.59
C ILE A 538 -4.61 9.62 23.57
N PHE A 539 -5.66 8.83 23.33
CA PHE A 539 -6.77 9.23 22.45
C PHE A 539 -7.55 10.43 22.99
N LYS A 540 -7.36 10.85 24.26
CA LYS A 540 -7.87 12.14 24.74
C LYS A 540 -7.36 13.32 23.91
N VAL A 541 -6.16 13.24 23.32
CA VAL A 541 -5.63 14.28 22.43
C VAL A 541 -6.54 14.49 21.20
N THR A 542 -7.19 13.43 20.70
CA THR A 542 -8.12 13.51 19.56
C THR A 542 -9.30 14.43 19.82
N LYS A 543 -9.76 14.57 21.07
CA LYS A 543 -10.86 15.48 21.42
C LYS A 543 -10.50 16.94 21.15
N TYR A 544 -9.22 17.25 21.33
CA TYR A 544 -8.67 18.58 21.42
C TYR A 544 -8.06 19.05 20.10
N TRP A 545 -7.52 18.13 19.31
CA TRP A 545 -6.94 18.42 18.01
C TRP A 545 -7.97 18.17 16.89
N SER A 546 -8.56 19.25 16.37
CA SER A 546 -9.68 19.19 15.41
C SER A 546 -9.40 18.35 14.16
N SER A 547 -8.21 18.49 13.56
CA SER A 547 -7.81 17.71 12.39
C SER A 547 -7.74 16.21 12.72
N LEU A 548 -7.07 15.84 13.81
CA LEU A 548 -7.00 14.45 14.31
C LEU A 548 -8.40 13.90 14.66
N ARG A 549 -9.26 14.71 15.27
CA ARG A 549 -10.64 14.35 15.60
C ARG A 549 -11.44 13.99 14.35
N ASN A 550 -11.37 14.84 13.33
CA ASN A 550 -12.11 14.67 12.10
C ASN A 550 -11.62 13.42 11.36
N LEU A 551 -10.30 13.18 11.34
CA LEU A 551 -9.71 11.97 10.77
C LEU A 551 -10.18 10.70 11.50
N VAL A 552 -10.17 10.68 12.84
CA VAL A 552 -10.65 9.53 13.63
C VAL A 552 -12.15 9.27 13.43
N ILE A 553 -12.98 10.33 13.35
CA ILE A 553 -14.42 10.17 13.07
C ILE A 553 -14.64 9.62 11.66
N SER A 554 -13.90 10.13 10.67
CA SER A 554 -13.93 9.63 9.29
C SER A 554 -13.54 8.14 9.24
N LEU A 555 -12.48 7.77 9.96
CA LEU A 555 -12.05 6.37 10.12
C LEU A 555 -13.18 5.51 10.67
N LEU A 556 -13.76 5.88 11.81
CA LEU A 556 -14.84 5.10 12.44
C LEU A 556 -16.09 4.96 11.57
N ASN A 557 -16.42 5.97 10.76
CA ASN A 557 -17.53 5.91 9.81
C ASN A 557 -17.24 4.90 8.68
N SER A 558 -16.01 4.85 8.18
CA SER A 558 -15.59 3.90 7.15
C SER A 558 -15.50 2.44 7.66
N MET A 559 -15.32 2.22 8.98
CA MET A 559 -15.13 0.88 9.56
C MET A 559 -16.29 -0.09 9.28
N ARG A 560 -17.53 0.39 9.14
CA ARG A 560 -18.67 -0.49 8.83
C ARG A 560 -18.53 -1.14 7.45
N SER A 561 -18.08 -0.38 6.44
CA SER A 561 -17.81 -0.88 5.09
C SER A 561 -16.63 -1.85 5.12
N ILE A 562 -15.55 -1.44 5.81
CA ILE A 562 -14.31 -2.21 5.97
C ILE A 562 -14.58 -3.58 6.61
N ILE A 563 -15.35 -3.65 7.70
CA ILE A 563 -15.66 -4.92 8.40
C ILE A 563 -16.31 -5.93 7.46
N SER A 564 -17.22 -5.49 6.58
CA SER A 564 -17.86 -6.38 5.61
C SER A 564 -16.87 -6.93 4.57
N LEU A 565 -15.88 -6.13 4.17
CA LEU A 565 -14.83 -6.53 3.23
C LEU A 565 -13.78 -7.43 3.89
N LEU A 566 -13.37 -7.12 5.12
CA LEU A 566 -12.47 -7.95 5.93
C LEU A 566 -13.09 -9.32 6.21
N PHE A 567 -14.41 -9.40 6.40
CA PHE A 567 -15.08 -10.69 6.55
C PHE A 567 -14.99 -11.53 5.27
N LEU A 568 -15.13 -10.92 4.09
CA LEU A 568 -14.97 -11.63 2.82
C LEU A 568 -13.52 -12.13 2.65
N LEU A 569 -12.54 -11.28 2.98
CA LEU A 569 -11.13 -11.67 2.97
C LEU A 569 -10.87 -12.82 3.94
N PHE A 570 -11.40 -12.75 5.17
CA PHE A 570 -11.28 -13.83 6.14
C PHE A 570 -11.91 -15.13 5.62
N LEU A 571 -13.08 -15.07 4.97
CA LEU A 571 -13.69 -16.25 4.35
C LEU A 571 -12.81 -16.83 3.24
N PHE A 572 -12.19 -16.00 2.42
CA PHE A 572 -11.24 -16.42 1.40
C PHE A 572 -10.02 -17.12 2.02
N ILE A 573 -9.40 -16.51 3.04
CA ILE A 573 -8.27 -17.09 3.78
C ILE A 573 -8.67 -18.43 4.39
N LEU A 574 -9.85 -18.51 5.02
CA LEU A 574 -10.36 -19.73 5.64
C LEU A 574 -10.51 -20.87 4.62
N ILE A 575 -11.04 -20.59 3.41
CA ILE A 575 -11.18 -21.60 2.36
C ILE A 575 -9.81 -22.12 1.91
N PHE A 576 -8.84 -21.23 1.68
CA PHE A 576 -7.51 -21.66 1.25
C PHE A 576 -6.72 -22.34 2.36
N ALA A 577 -6.89 -21.94 3.62
CA ALA A 577 -6.26 -22.59 4.77
C ALA A 577 -6.76 -24.02 4.92
N LEU A 578 -8.09 -24.21 4.88
CA LEU A 578 -8.69 -25.55 4.90
C LEU A 578 -8.26 -26.38 3.68
N LEU A 579 -8.16 -25.78 2.49
CA LEU A 579 -7.70 -26.49 1.29
C LEU A 579 -6.23 -26.91 1.42
N GLY A 580 -5.39 -26.03 1.96
CA GLY A 580 -3.98 -26.30 2.24
C GLY A 580 -3.82 -27.44 3.26
N MET A 581 -4.63 -27.47 4.31
CA MET A 581 -4.66 -28.59 5.27
C MET A 581 -4.99 -29.93 4.59
N GLN A 582 -5.94 -29.95 3.65
CA GLN A 582 -6.31 -31.19 2.94
C GLN A 582 -5.25 -31.64 1.95
N LEU A 583 -4.53 -30.71 1.31
CA LEU A 583 -3.49 -31.02 0.33
C LEU A 583 -2.13 -31.35 0.97
N PHE A 584 -1.75 -30.61 2.00
CA PHE A 584 -0.40 -30.59 2.59
C PHE A 584 -0.34 -30.94 4.09
N GLY A 585 -1.48 -31.13 4.76
CA GLY A 585 -1.52 -31.42 6.19
C GLY A 585 -0.82 -32.75 6.53
N GLY A 586 0.13 -32.70 7.47
CA GLY A 586 0.96 -33.84 7.87
C GLY A 586 2.08 -34.19 6.89
N GLU A 587 2.20 -33.48 5.75
CA GLU A 587 3.14 -33.83 4.69
C GLU A 587 4.46 -33.03 4.77
N PHE A 588 4.44 -31.89 5.48
CA PHE A 588 5.62 -31.05 5.73
C PHE A 588 6.49 -31.65 6.84
N ASN A 589 6.89 -32.90 6.65
CA ASN A 589 7.70 -33.67 7.59
C ASN A 589 9.00 -34.07 6.90
N PHE A 590 9.99 -33.18 6.98
CA PHE A 590 11.32 -33.38 6.39
C PHE A 590 12.28 -33.96 7.43
N ASP A 591 13.43 -34.48 6.98
CA ASP A 591 14.47 -35.01 7.88
C ASP A 591 15.04 -33.93 8.82
N SER A 592 15.03 -32.66 8.37
CA SER A 592 15.39 -31.48 9.16
C SER A 592 14.31 -31.05 10.17
N GLY A 593 13.14 -31.70 10.15
CA GLY A 593 12.00 -31.40 11.01
C GLY A 593 10.83 -30.72 10.28
N THR A 594 9.78 -30.40 11.04
CA THR A 594 8.61 -29.69 10.51
C THR A 594 8.86 -28.18 10.53
N PRO A 595 8.79 -27.47 9.39
CA PRO A 595 8.97 -26.03 9.35
C PRO A 595 7.86 -25.30 10.13
N PRO A 596 8.13 -24.09 10.64
CA PRO A 596 7.13 -23.30 11.36
C PRO A 596 5.92 -22.95 10.47
N THR A 597 6.17 -22.66 9.20
CA THR A 597 5.17 -22.43 8.14
C THR A 597 4.66 -23.76 7.58
N ASN A 598 3.55 -24.26 8.12
CA ASN A 598 2.97 -25.54 7.67
C ASN A 598 1.44 -25.51 7.63
N PHE A 599 0.85 -26.65 7.27
CA PHE A 599 -0.60 -26.84 7.13
C PHE A 599 -1.15 -27.95 8.05
N ASN A 600 -0.49 -28.24 9.17
CA ASN A 600 -0.88 -29.35 10.05
C ASN A 600 -2.12 -29.02 10.91
N THR A 601 -2.21 -27.78 11.38
CA THR A 601 -3.30 -27.28 12.24
C THR A 601 -3.93 -26.02 11.64
N PHE A 602 -5.20 -25.78 11.97
CA PHE A 602 -5.95 -24.64 11.41
C PHE A 602 -5.34 -23.25 11.71
N PRO A 603 -4.92 -22.92 12.95
CA PRO A 603 -4.33 -21.61 13.24
C PRO A 603 -3.04 -21.36 12.46
N ILE A 604 -2.17 -22.36 12.34
CA ILE A 604 -0.92 -22.25 11.59
C ILE A 604 -1.22 -22.14 10.10
N ALA A 605 -2.12 -22.97 9.56
CA ALA A 605 -2.54 -22.88 8.16
C ALA A 605 -3.15 -21.51 7.81
N LEU A 606 -3.91 -20.90 8.73
CA LEU A 606 -4.45 -19.55 8.57
C LEU A 606 -3.33 -18.51 8.46
N LEU A 607 -2.29 -18.63 9.30
CA LEU A 607 -1.12 -17.75 9.28
C LEU A 607 -0.28 -17.96 8.02
N THR A 608 -0.02 -19.20 7.62
CA THR A 608 0.71 -19.54 6.39
C THR A 608 0.00 -18.97 5.14
N VAL A 609 -1.34 -19.07 5.07
CA VAL A 609 -2.10 -18.46 3.96
C VAL A 609 -2.06 -16.94 4.05
N PHE A 610 -2.14 -16.36 5.25
CA PHE A 610 -2.02 -14.93 5.45
C PHE A 610 -0.64 -14.42 5.00
N GLU A 611 0.43 -15.16 5.30
CA GLU A 611 1.81 -14.91 4.84
C GLU A 611 1.92 -14.91 3.32
N ILE A 612 1.43 -15.96 2.66
CA ILE A 612 1.40 -16.03 1.19
C ILE A 612 0.63 -14.83 0.59
N LEU A 613 -0.45 -14.38 1.23
CA LEU A 613 -1.21 -13.21 0.79
C LEU A 613 -0.52 -11.87 1.01
N THR A 614 0.42 -11.78 1.96
CA THR A 614 1.26 -10.58 2.07
C THR A 614 2.31 -10.50 0.96
N GLY A 615 2.61 -11.64 0.31
CA GLY A 615 3.58 -11.72 -0.78
C GLY A 615 5.02 -11.92 -0.32
N GLU A 616 5.25 -12.09 0.98
CA GLU A 616 6.55 -12.38 1.59
C GLU A 616 6.77 -13.88 1.69
N ASP A 617 7.98 -14.37 1.38
CA ASP A 617 8.44 -15.77 1.52
C ASP A 617 7.48 -16.85 0.95
N TRP A 618 6.53 -16.47 0.10
CA TRP A 618 5.54 -17.39 -0.46
C TRP A 618 6.17 -18.46 -1.36
N ASN A 619 7.30 -18.11 -1.98
CA ASN A 619 8.14 -19.00 -2.78
C ASN A 619 8.74 -20.12 -1.91
N GLU A 620 9.20 -19.82 -0.70
CA GLU A 620 9.74 -20.83 0.22
C GLU A 620 8.68 -21.84 0.65
N VAL A 621 7.48 -21.35 1.01
CA VAL A 621 6.34 -22.23 1.33
C VAL A 621 5.95 -23.09 0.13
N MET A 622 6.02 -22.54 -1.09
CA MET A 622 5.79 -23.28 -2.32
C MET A 622 6.86 -24.37 -2.55
N TYR A 623 8.14 -24.07 -2.32
CA TYR A 623 9.22 -25.05 -2.47
C TYR A 623 9.04 -26.22 -1.51
N GLN A 624 8.72 -25.93 -0.25
CA GLN A 624 8.39 -26.95 0.75
C GLN A 624 7.17 -27.78 0.31
N GLY A 625 6.13 -27.13 -0.22
CA GLY A 625 4.93 -27.81 -0.73
C GLY A 625 5.19 -28.77 -1.90
N ILE A 626 6.06 -28.37 -2.84
CA ILE A 626 6.46 -29.21 -3.98
C ILE A 626 7.36 -30.37 -3.50
N ALA A 627 8.31 -30.08 -2.61
CA ALA A 627 9.20 -31.09 -2.04
C ALA A 627 8.43 -32.16 -1.26
N ALA A 628 7.45 -31.76 -0.43
CA ALA A 628 6.58 -32.66 0.32
C ALA A 628 5.76 -33.60 -0.59
N LYS A 629 5.49 -33.20 -1.84
CA LYS A 629 4.78 -34.00 -2.85
C LYS A 629 5.69 -34.64 -3.88
N GLN A 630 6.90 -35.02 -3.47
CA GLN A 630 7.88 -35.73 -4.29
C GLN A 630 8.26 -34.96 -5.57
N GLY A 631 8.30 -33.63 -5.52
CA GLY A 631 8.70 -32.79 -6.66
C GLY A 631 7.60 -32.57 -7.70
N ASN A 632 6.34 -32.93 -7.42
CA ASN A 632 5.26 -32.78 -8.40
C ASN A 632 4.84 -31.31 -8.56
N MET A 633 5.19 -30.73 -9.72
CA MET A 633 4.96 -29.32 -10.05
C MET A 633 3.49 -28.92 -10.12
N VAL A 634 2.53 -29.86 -10.25
CA VAL A 634 1.09 -29.54 -10.30
C VAL A 634 0.63 -28.85 -9.01
N TYR A 635 1.25 -29.15 -7.87
CA TYR A 635 0.90 -28.54 -6.58
C TYR A 635 1.34 -27.06 -6.48
N SER A 636 2.24 -26.59 -7.34
CA SER A 636 2.56 -25.15 -7.46
C SER A 636 1.33 -24.31 -7.82
N LEU A 637 0.34 -24.91 -8.52
CA LEU A 637 -0.90 -24.23 -8.90
C LEU A 637 -1.70 -23.74 -7.68
N TYR A 638 -1.64 -24.43 -6.55
CA TYR A 638 -2.28 -23.97 -5.32
C TYR A 638 -1.75 -22.60 -4.91
N PHE A 639 -0.42 -22.46 -4.87
CA PHE A 639 0.27 -21.22 -4.48
C PHE A 639 0.09 -20.11 -5.52
N ILE A 640 0.18 -20.43 -6.82
CA ILE A 640 -0.05 -19.46 -7.91
C ILE A 640 -1.49 -18.92 -7.87
N VAL A 641 -2.49 -19.80 -7.72
CA VAL A 641 -3.91 -19.41 -7.63
C VAL A 641 -4.16 -18.58 -6.38
N LEU A 642 -3.60 -19.00 -5.23
CA LEU A 642 -3.70 -18.24 -3.98
C LEU A 642 -3.09 -16.84 -4.14
N MET A 643 -1.90 -16.72 -4.73
CA MET A 643 -1.23 -15.45 -4.96
C MET A 643 -2.01 -14.54 -5.92
N LEU A 644 -2.48 -15.06 -7.06
CA LEU A 644 -3.22 -14.30 -8.06
C LEU A 644 -4.61 -13.86 -7.57
N PHE A 645 -5.45 -14.80 -7.12
CA PHE A 645 -6.82 -14.47 -6.68
C PHE A 645 -6.85 -13.81 -5.30
N GLY A 646 -5.90 -14.15 -4.44
CA GLY A 646 -5.72 -13.55 -3.14
C GLY A 646 -5.36 -12.09 -3.25
N ASN A 647 -4.28 -11.76 -3.98
CA ASN A 647 -3.91 -10.36 -4.20
C ASN A 647 -4.93 -9.59 -5.02
N TYR A 648 -5.65 -10.24 -5.95
CA TYR A 648 -6.80 -9.63 -6.61
C TYR A 648 -7.91 -9.25 -5.60
N THR A 649 -8.23 -10.17 -4.68
CA THR A 649 -9.23 -9.91 -3.63
C THR A 649 -8.77 -8.80 -2.71
N LEU A 650 -7.51 -8.84 -2.26
CA LEU A 650 -6.89 -7.79 -1.45
C LEU A 650 -6.90 -6.45 -2.16
N LEU A 651 -6.55 -6.40 -3.44
CA LEU A 651 -6.47 -5.17 -4.21
C LEU A 651 -7.85 -4.54 -4.42
N ASN A 652 -8.89 -5.35 -4.61
CA ASN A 652 -10.26 -4.84 -4.66
C ASN A 652 -10.75 -4.32 -3.30
N VAL A 653 -10.39 -5.00 -2.20
CA VAL A 653 -10.69 -4.51 -0.85
C VAL A 653 -9.94 -3.20 -0.60
N PHE A 654 -8.65 -3.15 -0.91
CA PHE A 654 -7.79 -1.97 -0.82
C PHE A 654 -8.39 -0.80 -1.58
N LEU A 655 -8.74 -1.01 -2.85
CA LEU A 655 -9.21 0.06 -3.72
C LEU A 655 -10.61 0.52 -3.35
N ALA A 656 -11.50 -0.38 -2.91
CA ALA A 656 -12.80 -0.01 -2.36
C ALA A 656 -12.65 0.90 -1.13
N ILE A 657 -11.77 0.53 -0.19
CA ILE A 657 -11.48 1.33 1.00
C ILE A 657 -10.84 2.67 0.62
N ALA A 658 -9.87 2.67 -0.30
CA ALA A 658 -9.20 3.88 -0.76
C ALA A 658 -10.19 4.86 -1.41
N VAL A 659 -11.11 4.37 -2.25
CA VAL A 659 -12.15 5.18 -2.91
C VAL A 659 -13.16 5.73 -1.90
N ASP A 660 -13.61 4.93 -0.93
CA ASP A 660 -14.49 5.39 0.15
C ASP A 660 -13.79 6.48 0.99
N ASN A 661 -12.52 6.27 1.33
CA ASN A 661 -11.70 7.25 2.06
C ASN A 661 -11.45 8.52 1.23
N LEU A 662 -11.23 8.38 -0.08
CA LEU A 662 -11.08 9.49 -1.04
C LEU A 662 -12.32 10.38 -1.03
N ALA A 663 -13.50 9.77 -1.14
CA ALA A 663 -14.77 10.48 -1.17
C ALA A 663 -15.02 11.22 0.13
N ASN A 664 -14.82 10.55 1.27
CA ASN A 664 -14.95 11.16 2.60
C ASN A 664 -13.95 12.32 2.79
N ALA A 665 -12.71 12.16 2.33
CA ALA A 665 -11.69 13.21 2.42
C ALA A 665 -12.05 14.42 1.56
N GLN A 666 -12.48 14.22 0.31
CA GLN A 666 -12.94 15.30 -0.57
C GLN A 666 -14.11 16.08 0.02
N GLU A 667 -15.11 15.39 0.58
CA GLU A 667 -16.24 16.04 1.27
C GLU A 667 -15.79 16.85 2.49
N LEU A 668 -14.82 16.34 3.23
CA LEU A 668 -14.31 17.00 4.42
C LEU A 668 -13.50 18.26 4.05
N THR A 669 -12.61 18.16 3.05
CA THR A 669 -11.83 19.30 2.55
C THR A 669 -12.73 20.38 2.00
N ALA A 670 -13.73 20.01 1.16
CA ALA A 670 -14.70 20.97 0.64
C ALA A 670 -15.49 21.67 1.76
N ALA A 671 -15.89 20.92 2.80
CA ALA A 671 -16.58 21.50 3.95
C ALA A 671 -15.67 22.41 4.81
N GLU A 672 -14.37 22.08 4.94
CA GLU A 672 -13.39 22.92 5.64
C GLU A 672 -13.08 24.20 4.86
N GLU A 673 -13.00 24.11 3.53
CA GLU A 673 -12.86 25.28 2.65
C GLU A 673 -14.07 26.20 2.71
N GLU A 674 -15.29 25.65 2.62
CA GLU A 674 -16.54 26.41 2.77
C GLU A 674 -16.60 27.10 4.14
N GLN A 675 -16.22 26.41 5.22
CA GLN A 675 -16.12 27.01 6.55
C GLN A 675 -15.02 28.09 6.65
N ALA A 676 -13.88 27.88 6.01
CA ALA A 676 -12.79 28.85 5.99
C ALA A 676 -13.18 30.12 5.21
N GLU A 677 -13.88 29.97 4.10
CA GLU A 677 -14.47 31.08 3.35
C GLU A 677 -15.52 31.81 4.17
N GLU A 678 -16.47 31.10 4.77
CA GLU A 678 -17.45 31.71 5.67
C GLU A 678 -16.79 32.46 6.84
N ASN A 679 -15.72 31.90 7.42
CA ASN A 679 -15.00 32.54 8.52
C ASN A 679 -14.24 33.78 8.04
N LYS A 680 -13.63 33.75 6.85
CA LYS A 680 -13.02 34.93 6.21
C LYS A 680 -14.06 36.01 5.94
N GLU A 681 -15.24 35.63 5.43
CA GLU A 681 -16.35 36.56 5.21
C GLU A 681 -16.85 37.16 6.54
N LYS A 682 -17.02 36.36 7.59
CA LYS A 682 -17.40 36.83 8.93
C LYS A 682 -16.35 37.78 9.50
N GLN A 683 -15.06 37.45 9.39
CA GLN A 683 -13.96 38.32 9.82
C GLN A 683 -13.92 39.62 9.03
N ALA A 684 -14.14 39.58 7.71
CA ALA A 684 -14.20 40.77 6.88
C ALA A 684 -15.40 41.66 7.27
N LEU A 685 -16.56 41.06 7.55
CA LEU A 685 -17.76 41.76 8.01
C LEU A 685 -17.59 42.34 9.43
N GLU A 686 -16.86 41.67 10.32
CA GLU A 686 -16.53 42.20 11.64
C GLU A 686 -15.54 43.36 11.55
N LEU A 687 -14.49 43.22 10.73
CA LEU A 687 -13.53 44.29 10.47
C LEU A 687 -14.21 45.51 9.84
N GLU A 688 -15.16 45.30 8.91
CA GLU A 688 -15.96 46.36 8.31
C GLU A 688 -16.83 47.06 9.35
N LYS A 689 -17.47 46.32 10.27
CA LYS A 689 -18.24 46.88 11.39
C LYS A 689 -17.37 47.64 12.39
N GLU A 690 -16.18 47.14 12.71
CA GLU A 690 -15.22 47.84 13.57
C GLU A 690 -14.72 49.13 12.90
N MET A 691 -14.42 49.09 11.59
CA MET A 691 -14.08 50.28 10.81
C MET A 691 -15.25 51.28 10.73
N GLU A 692 -16.50 50.82 10.63
CA GLU A 692 -17.69 51.68 10.69
C GLU A 692 -17.89 52.28 12.09
N ALA A 693 -17.66 51.51 13.15
CA ALA A 693 -17.75 51.98 14.53
C ALA A 693 -16.68 53.05 14.83
N LEU A 694 -15.45 52.84 14.38
CA LEU A 694 -14.36 53.82 14.47
C LEU A 694 -14.62 55.08 13.64
N LYS A 695 -15.30 54.97 12.49
CA LYS A 695 -15.78 56.13 11.71
C LYS A 695 -16.92 56.89 12.40
N MET A 696 -17.69 56.25 13.28
CA MET A 696 -18.74 56.91 14.05
C MET A 696 -18.22 57.65 15.30
N GLU A 697 -17.00 57.37 15.77
CA GLU A 697 -16.41 58.02 16.95
C GLU A 697 -15.49 59.21 16.62
N GLY A 698 -15.22 59.51 15.33
CA GLY A 698 -14.39 60.64 14.89
C GLY A 698 -15.16 61.84 14.28
N SER A 699 -15.49 62.84 15.12
CA SER A 699 -15.86 64.26 14.86
C SER A 699 -16.81 64.68 13.71
N PRO A 700 -17.80 65.57 13.96
CA PRO A 700 -18.61 66.24 12.94
C PRO A 700 -18.06 67.64 12.58
N THR A 701 -17.36 67.81 11.45
CA THR A 701 -17.21 69.14 10.80
C THR A 701 -16.69 69.03 9.36
N SER A 702 -17.55 69.31 8.39
CA SER A 702 -17.33 70.25 7.26
C SER A 702 -18.32 69.94 6.12
N ARG A 703 -19.43 70.68 6.08
CA ARG A 703 -20.23 70.86 4.86
C ARG A 703 -19.61 72.02 4.07
N LEU A 704 -19.28 71.86 2.79
CA LEU A 704 -19.60 72.82 1.72
C LEU A 704 -19.12 72.33 0.34
N GLU A 705 -20.05 72.43 -0.63
CA GLU A 705 -19.95 72.55 -2.12
C GLU A 705 -19.08 71.54 -2.92
N GLY A 706 -19.46 71.01 -4.08
CA GLY A 706 -20.53 71.26 -5.06
C GLY A 706 -20.00 70.80 -6.44
N GLY A 707 -20.79 70.09 -7.26
CA GLY A 707 -20.42 69.80 -8.66
C GLY A 707 -20.85 68.43 -9.20
N THR A 708 -21.61 68.47 -10.28
CA THR A 708 -22.38 67.40 -10.95
C THR A 708 -21.60 66.53 -11.95
N SER A 709 -21.94 65.23 -12.06
CA SER A 709 -22.42 64.50 -13.29
C SER A 709 -21.95 63.03 -13.43
N SER A 710 -22.93 62.12 -13.35
CA SER A 710 -23.19 60.91 -14.17
C SER A 710 -22.22 59.70 -14.27
N PRO A 711 -22.74 58.49 -14.64
CA PRO A 711 -22.44 57.25 -13.93
C PRO A 711 -21.50 56.31 -14.69
N THR A 712 -20.60 55.66 -13.97
CA THR A 712 -19.89 54.46 -14.47
C THR A 712 -20.01 53.33 -13.45
N THR A 713 -20.81 52.34 -13.86
CA THR A 713 -20.80 50.92 -13.49
C THR A 713 -19.52 50.48 -12.76
N ARG A 714 -19.57 50.41 -11.42
CA ARG A 714 -18.63 49.62 -10.64
C ARG A 714 -19.09 48.17 -10.64
N ARG A 715 -18.69 47.41 -11.68
CA ARG A 715 -18.45 45.98 -11.51
C ARG A 715 -17.40 45.84 -10.41
N LYS A 716 -17.74 45.14 -9.33
CA LYS A 716 -16.77 44.65 -8.34
C LYS A 716 -15.73 43.83 -9.10
N LYS A 717 -14.53 44.38 -9.28
CA LYS A 717 -13.33 43.58 -9.57
C LYS A 717 -13.05 42.86 -8.25
N LYS A 718 -13.29 41.55 -8.21
CA LYS A 718 -12.68 40.69 -7.20
C LYS A 718 -11.16 40.90 -7.33
N ASP A 719 -10.49 41.15 -6.22
CA ASP A 719 -9.04 41.01 -6.15
C ASP A 719 -8.70 39.54 -6.38
N GLU A 720 -8.57 39.14 -7.65
CA GLU A 720 -7.78 37.98 -8.03
C GLU A 720 -6.32 38.33 -7.74
N LYS A 721 -5.74 37.63 -6.77
CA LYS A 721 -4.29 37.45 -6.77
C LYS A 721 -3.93 36.82 -8.12
N PRO A 722 -2.90 37.33 -8.83
CA PRO A 722 -2.41 36.62 -9.99
C PRO A 722 -1.95 35.22 -9.56
N PRO A 723 -2.18 34.18 -10.39
CA PRO A 723 -1.65 32.85 -10.12
C PRO A 723 -0.12 32.95 -10.05
N PRO A 724 0.55 32.17 -9.19
CA PRO A 724 2.00 32.07 -9.22
C PRO A 724 2.40 31.29 -10.47
N ASP A 725 3.19 31.96 -11.32
CA ASP A 725 4.12 31.39 -12.29
C ASP A 725 3.54 30.49 -13.41
N GLU A 726 2.75 31.08 -14.30
CA GLU A 726 2.88 30.72 -15.73
C GLU A 726 4.09 31.49 -16.28
N GLU A 727 5.27 30.89 -16.24
CA GLU A 727 6.38 31.29 -17.12
C GLU A 727 5.97 30.90 -18.55
N GLU A 728 5.13 31.72 -19.20
CA GLU A 728 5.14 31.81 -20.66
C GLU A 728 6.59 32.02 -21.09
N GLU A 729 7.08 31.23 -22.04
CA GLU A 729 8.41 31.40 -22.64
C GLU A 729 8.56 32.81 -23.21
N ILE A 730 9.03 33.75 -22.39
CA ILE A 730 9.51 35.04 -22.86
C ILE A 730 10.81 34.75 -23.60
N VAL A 731 10.73 34.70 -24.93
CA VAL A 731 11.87 34.59 -25.87
C VAL A 731 12.68 35.91 -25.90
N GLY A 732 12.90 36.52 -24.74
CA GLY A 732 13.66 37.76 -24.55
C GLY A 732 14.70 37.62 -23.44
N PRO A 733 15.82 38.37 -23.49
CA PRO A 733 16.80 38.36 -22.41
C PRO A 733 16.17 38.86 -21.10
N LYS A 734 16.38 38.13 -20.00
CA LYS A 734 15.86 38.50 -18.67
C LYS A 734 16.32 39.92 -18.31
N PRO A 735 15.43 40.84 -17.91
CA PRO A 735 15.83 42.21 -17.58
C PRO A 735 16.69 42.26 -16.31
N MET A 736 17.70 43.13 -16.28
CA MET A 736 18.50 43.39 -15.06
C MET A 736 17.65 43.99 -13.95
N LEU A 737 17.85 43.52 -12.71
CA LEU A 737 17.18 44.06 -11.54
C LEU A 737 17.61 45.52 -11.28
N PRO A 738 16.66 46.44 -10.94
CA PRO A 738 16.94 47.87 -10.78
C PRO A 738 17.71 48.22 -9.50
N TYR A 739 17.92 47.25 -8.60
CA TYR A 739 18.63 47.42 -7.33
C TYR A 739 20.14 47.24 -7.50
N SER A 740 20.96 47.93 -6.72
CA SER A 740 22.42 47.73 -6.71
C SER A 740 22.79 46.38 -6.07
N SER A 741 23.64 45.59 -6.75
CA SER A 741 24.20 44.35 -6.21
C SER A 741 25.32 44.67 -5.20
N MET A 742 25.33 43.97 -4.05
CA MET A 742 26.29 44.15 -2.95
C MET A 742 26.44 45.60 -2.44
N PHE A 743 25.46 46.48 -2.73
CA PHE A 743 25.52 47.94 -2.52
C PHE A 743 26.63 48.71 -3.26
N VAL A 744 27.46 48.02 -4.05
CA VAL A 744 28.60 48.63 -4.77
C VAL A 744 28.38 48.64 -6.29
N LEU A 745 27.59 47.69 -6.81
CA LEU A 745 27.42 47.47 -8.25
C LEU A 745 26.04 47.93 -8.73
N SER A 746 25.94 49.18 -9.20
CA SER A 746 24.73 49.71 -9.84
C SER A 746 24.39 48.95 -11.14
N PRO A 747 23.13 48.99 -11.62
CA PRO A 747 22.75 48.40 -12.92
C PRO A 747 23.54 48.95 -14.13
N THR A 748 24.21 50.10 -13.96
CA THR A 748 25.05 50.76 -14.97
C THR A 748 26.51 50.29 -14.95
N ASN A 749 26.91 49.45 -13.99
CA ASN A 749 28.30 49.00 -13.85
C ASN A 749 28.68 48.00 -14.96
N ILE A 750 29.86 48.20 -15.56
CA ILE A 750 30.38 47.37 -16.67
C ILE A 750 30.57 45.91 -16.24
N ILE A 751 31.04 45.67 -15.01
CA ILE A 751 31.30 44.33 -14.46
C ILE A 751 29.99 43.55 -14.32
N ARG A 752 28.97 44.20 -13.76
CA ARG A 752 27.65 43.58 -13.59
C ARG A 752 26.95 43.34 -14.93
N ARG A 753 27.04 44.28 -15.87
CA ARG A 753 26.52 44.12 -17.23
C ARG A 753 27.22 42.98 -17.98
N GLY A 754 28.52 42.81 -17.78
CA GLY A 754 29.28 41.68 -18.30
C GLY A 754 28.84 40.34 -17.70
N ALA A 755 28.73 40.26 -16.37
CA ALA A 755 28.24 39.05 -15.69
C ALA A 755 26.80 38.68 -16.12
N HIS A 756 25.91 39.66 -16.19
CA HIS A 756 24.53 39.48 -16.65
C HIS A 756 24.46 39.01 -18.11
N TRP A 757 25.34 39.51 -18.97
CA TRP A 757 25.44 39.04 -20.35
C TRP A 757 25.88 37.58 -20.41
N VAL A 758 26.90 37.18 -19.63
CA VAL A 758 27.40 35.80 -19.58
C VAL A 758 26.34 34.83 -19.05
N VAL A 759 25.68 35.16 -17.93
CA VAL A 759 24.69 34.29 -17.28
C VAL A 759 23.45 34.07 -18.16
N ASN A 760 23.08 35.05 -18.98
CA ASN A 760 21.94 34.95 -19.91
C ASN A 760 22.31 34.40 -21.31
N LEU A 761 23.54 33.95 -21.55
CA LEU A 761 23.87 33.28 -22.81
C LEU A 761 23.07 31.98 -22.95
N ARG A 762 22.51 31.75 -24.15
CA ARG A 762 21.71 30.56 -24.47
C ARG A 762 22.42 29.24 -24.16
N TYR A 763 23.75 29.21 -24.25
CA TYR A 763 24.55 28.00 -24.01
C TYR A 763 25.10 27.89 -22.59
N PHE A 764 24.99 28.93 -21.76
CA PHE A 764 25.56 28.93 -20.40
C PHE A 764 24.92 27.86 -19.52
N ASP A 765 23.58 27.78 -19.52
CA ASP A 765 22.87 26.76 -18.74
C ASP A 765 23.11 25.34 -19.26
N PHE A 766 23.17 25.16 -20.59
CA PHE A 766 23.50 23.86 -21.21
C PHE A 766 24.93 23.40 -20.88
N PHE A 767 25.90 24.32 -20.91
CA PHE A 767 27.28 24.06 -20.54
C PHE A 767 27.39 23.61 -19.07
N ILE A 768 26.79 24.35 -18.14
CA ILE A 768 26.80 23.97 -16.72
C ILE A 768 26.08 22.62 -16.52
N MET A 769 25.02 22.32 -17.29
CA MET A 769 24.35 21.01 -17.22
C MET A 769 25.28 19.86 -17.63
N ILE A 770 26.07 20.01 -18.71
CA ILE A 770 27.09 19.03 -19.09
C ILE A 770 28.12 18.84 -17.98
N VAL A 771 28.58 19.94 -17.37
CA VAL A 771 29.55 19.89 -16.26
C VAL A 771 28.97 19.17 -15.04
N ILE A 772 27.68 19.36 -14.72
CA ILE A 772 26.99 18.60 -13.66
C ILE A 772 26.98 17.11 -14.01
N CYS A 773 26.62 16.74 -15.25
CA CYS A 773 26.62 15.34 -15.69
C CYS A 773 28.01 14.71 -15.57
N LEU A 774 29.06 15.38 -16.07
CA LEU A 774 30.44 14.90 -15.99
C LEU A 774 30.93 14.80 -14.54
N SER A 775 30.59 15.78 -13.68
CA SER A 775 30.88 15.73 -12.25
C SER A 775 30.18 14.57 -11.56
N SER A 776 28.98 14.19 -12.00
CA SER A 776 28.22 13.08 -11.41
C SER A 776 28.77 11.73 -11.86
N ILE A 777 29.20 11.62 -13.14
CA ILE A 777 29.89 10.44 -13.66
C ILE A 777 31.24 10.24 -12.94
N ALA A 778 31.97 11.33 -12.67
CA ALA A 778 33.21 11.26 -11.92
C ALA A 778 33.00 10.72 -10.49
N LEU A 779 31.92 11.17 -9.81
CA LEU A 779 31.54 10.65 -8.50
C LEU A 779 31.17 9.16 -8.55
N ALA A 780 30.45 8.72 -9.58
CA ALA A 780 30.07 7.31 -9.75
C ALA A 780 31.27 6.40 -10.11
N ALA A 781 32.36 6.95 -10.65
CA ALA A 781 33.55 6.21 -11.05
C ALA A 781 34.59 6.06 -9.92
N GLU A 782 34.36 6.67 -8.76
CA GLU A 782 35.24 6.63 -7.60
C GLU A 782 35.36 5.20 -7.05
N ASP A 783 36.57 4.83 -6.62
CA ASP A 783 36.85 3.55 -5.97
C ASP A 783 36.65 3.68 -4.46
N PRO A 784 35.62 3.06 -3.86
CA PRO A 784 35.38 3.16 -2.43
C PRO A 784 36.31 2.27 -1.59
N ILE A 785 37.00 1.30 -2.19
CA ILE A 785 37.82 0.31 -1.46
C ILE A 785 39.25 0.83 -1.33
N VAL A 786 39.82 1.35 -2.42
CA VAL A 786 41.21 1.82 -2.46
C VAL A 786 41.26 3.34 -2.57
N GLU A 787 41.30 4.03 -1.42
CA GLU A 787 41.31 5.50 -1.35
C GLU A 787 42.38 6.13 -2.28
N ASN A 788 43.61 5.61 -2.28
CA ASN A 788 44.75 6.14 -3.03
C ASN A 788 44.95 5.50 -4.42
N SER A 789 43.88 5.02 -5.07
CA SER A 789 44.01 4.43 -6.41
C SER A 789 44.46 5.47 -7.45
N PRO A 790 45.17 5.08 -8.53
CA PRO A 790 45.53 6.01 -9.61
C PRO A 790 44.28 6.64 -10.21
N ARG A 791 43.18 5.87 -10.33
CA ARG A 791 41.86 6.34 -10.76
C ARG A 791 41.35 7.45 -9.86
N ASN A 792 41.31 7.25 -8.55
CA ASN A 792 40.85 8.28 -7.60
C ASN A 792 41.72 9.53 -7.65
N THR A 793 43.05 9.37 -7.77
CA THR A 793 43.97 10.51 -7.91
C THR A 793 43.66 11.38 -9.14
N TYR A 794 43.24 10.78 -10.26
CA TYR A 794 42.78 11.53 -11.43
C TYR A 794 41.39 12.14 -11.23
N LEU A 795 40.46 11.41 -10.61
CA LEU A 795 39.11 11.88 -10.32
C LEU A 795 39.10 13.07 -9.34
N ASP A 796 39.97 13.07 -8.33
CA ASP A 796 40.14 14.18 -7.39
C ASP A 796 40.57 15.47 -8.10
N LYS A 797 41.51 15.36 -9.04
CA LYS A 797 41.94 16.52 -9.86
C LYS A 797 40.80 17.04 -10.73
N LEU A 798 39.98 16.15 -11.30
CA LEU A 798 38.79 16.53 -12.06
C LEU A 798 37.75 17.21 -11.17
N ASP A 799 37.57 16.75 -9.93
CA ASP A 799 36.64 17.38 -8.99
C ASP A 799 37.07 18.79 -8.56
N TYR A 800 38.37 19.06 -8.42
CA TYR A 800 38.85 20.43 -8.25
C TYR A 800 38.52 21.32 -9.45
N ALA A 801 38.67 20.78 -10.68
CA ALA A 801 38.29 21.51 -11.88
C ALA A 801 36.78 21.81 -11.92
N PHE A 802 35.93 20.83 -11.60
CA PHE A 802 34.47 21.03 -11.53
C PHE A 802 34.06 22.02 -10.44
N THR A 803 34.66 21.91 -9.25
CA THR A 803 34.44 22.84 -8.13
C THR A 803 34.80 24.27 -8.52
N GLY A 804 35.90 24.46 -9.27
CA GLY A 804 36.27 25.76 -9.84
C GLY A 804 35.20 26.33 -10.77
N VAL A 805 34.66 25.51 -11.69
CA VAL A 805 33.59 25.94 -12.61
C VAL A 805 32.33 26.37 -11.83
N PHE A 806 31.93 25.61 -10.80
CA PHE A 806 30.77 25.95 -9.97
C PHE A 806 31.00 27.19 -9.10
N ALA A 807 32.22 27.39 -8.59
CA ALA A 807 32.59 28.60 -7.86
C ALA A 807 32.50 29.84 -8.77
N ILE A 808 32.95 29.73 -10.02
CA ILE A 808 32.83 30.80 -11.01
C ILE A 808 31.36 31.08 -11.34
N GLU A 809 30.56 30.04 -11.54
CA GLU A 809 29.12 30.19 -11.77
C GLU A 809 28.42 30.90 -10.61
N MET A 810 28.68 30.46 -9.37
CA MET A 810 28.15 31.06 -8.15
C MET A 810 28.56 32.54 -8.06
N LEU A 811 29.83 32.85 -8.32
CA LEU A 811 30.35 34.22 -8.29
C LEU A 811 29.67 35.10 -9.34
N LEU A 812 29.53 34.64 -10.58
CA LEU A 812 28.85 35.37 -11.66
C LEU A 812 27.39 35.67 -11.31
N LYS A 813 26.67 34.71 -10.73
CA LYS A 813 25.28 34.89 -10.28
C LYS A 813 25.16 35.83 -9.09
N ILE A 814 26.09 35.77 -8.13
CA ILE A 814 26.13 36.71 -6.99
C ILE A 814 26.42 38.14 -7.47
N ILE A 815 27.28 38.32 -8.47
CA ILE A 815 27.56 39.64 -9.06
C ILE A 815 26.33 40.20 -9.76
N ASP A 816 25.59 39.38 -10.52
CA ASP A 816 24.37 39.78 -11.23
C ASP A 816 23.18 40.07 -10.28
N LEU A 817 22.87 39.11 -9.41
CA LEU A 817 21.67 39.08 -8.57
C LEU A 817 21.86 39.64 -7.15
N GLY A 818 23.08 39.83 -6.66
CA GLY A 818 23.33 40.24 -5.26
C GLY A 818 23.07 39.14 -4.22
N ILE A 819 23.43 39.40 -2.95
CA ILE A 819 23.52 38.35 -1.91
C ILE A 819 22.16 38.04 -1.25
N ILE A 820 21.55 38.96 -0.48
CA ILE A 820 20.36 38.62 0.37
C ILE A 820 19.27 39.70 0.50
N LEU A 821 19.56 40.96 0.20
CA LEU A 821 18.77 42.10 0.70
C LEU A 821 17.50 42.42 -0.09
N HIS A 822 17.44 42.10 -1.40
CA HIS A 822 16.28 42.38 -2.23
C HIS A 822 15.56 41.07 -2.63
N PRO A 823 14.27 41.11 -2.99
CA PRO A 823 13.48 39.91 -3.27
C PRO A 823 14.06 39.04 -4.41
N GLY A 824 14.76 39.63 -5.38
CA GLY A 824 15.47 38.88 -6.44
C GLY A 824 16.93 38.49 -6.14
N SER A 825 17.36 38.48 -4.87
CA SER A 825 18.75 38.17 -4.49
C SER A 825 19.07 36.67 -4.53
N TYR A 826 20.33 36.32 -4.78
CA TYR A 826 20.81 34.94 -4.96
C TYR A 826 20.42 34.01 -3.81
N LEU A 827 20.68 34.37 -2.53
CA LEU A 827 20.42 33.51 -1.37
C LEU A 827 18.95 33.47 -0.90
N ARG A 828 18.04 34.21 -1.54
CA ARG A 828 16.60 34.08 -1.24
C ARG A 828 15.94 32.94 -2.00
N GLU A 829 16.58 32.45 -3.05
CA GLU A 829 16.10 31.32 -3.82
C GLU A 829 16.65 30.00 -3.25
N PHE A 830 15.76 29.07 -2.89
CA PHE A 830 16.11 27.79 -2.25
C PHE A 830 17.18 27.01 -3.03
N TRP A 831 17.05 26.91 -4.35
CA TRP A 831 17.99 26.19 -5.22
C TRP A 831 19.40 26.79 -5.21
N ASN A 832 19.50 28.11 -5.14
CA ASN A 832 20.80 28.79 -5.09
C ASN A 832 21.44 28.66 -3.71
N VAL A 833 20.66 28.59 -2.62
CA VAL A 833 21.17 28.32 -1.26
C VAL A 833 21.79 26.93 -1.18
N MET A 834 21.11 25.92 -1.70
CA MET A 834 21.63 24.55 -1.75
C MET A 834 22.95 24.48 -2.55
N ASP A 835 23.00 25.12 -3.72
CA ASP A 835 24.20 25.21 -4.57
C ASP A 835 25.35 25.93 -3.84
N ALA A 836 25.06 27.03 -3.16
CA ALA A 836 26.04 27.77 -2.36
C ALA A 836 26.64 26.90 -1.25
N ILE A 837 25.81 26.14 -0.52
CA ILE A 837 26.29 25.23 0.53
C ILE A 837 27.25 24.19 -0.05
N VAL A 838 26.88 23.55 -1.16
CA VAL A 838 27.71 22.51 -1.81
C VAL A 838 29.05 23.08 -2.29
N VAL A 839 29.03 24.24 -2.95
CA VAL A 839 30.25 24.90 -3.47
C VAL A 839 31.13 25.39 -2.33
N ILE A 840 30.57 26.00 -1.29
CA ILE A 840 31.32 26.48 -0.12
C ILE A 840 31.96 25.31 0.63
N CYS A 841 31.22 24.23 0.91
CA CYS A 841 31.78 23.04 1.55
C CYS A 841 32.90 22.41 0.72
N ALA A 842 32.78 22.38 -0.61
CA ALA A 842 33.81 21.87 -1.50
C ALA A 842 35.07 22.76 -1.52
N LEU A 843 34.91 24.09 -1.54
CA LEU A 843 36.02 25.05 -1.44
C LEU A 843 36.73 24.97 -0.09
N VAL A 844 35.98 24.75 1.00
CA VAL A 844 36.54 24.55 2.35
C VAL A 844 37.37 23.27 2.40
N SER A 845 36.85 22.15 1.88
CA SER A 845 37.63 20.89 1.77
C SER A 845 38.91 21.11 0.97
N MET A 846 38.81 21.72 -0.22
CA MET A 846 39.97 22.01 -1.07
C MET A 846 40.98 22.93 -0.38
N GLY A 847 40.52 23.94 0.36
CA GLY A 847 41.39 24.88 1.08
C GLY A 847 42.19 24.22 2.21
N PHE A 848 41.59 23.27 2.93
CA PHE A 848 42.30 22.47 3.94
C PHE A 848 43.28 21.48 3.30
N ASP A 849 42.88 20.79 2.22
CA ASP A 849 43.75 19.86 1.50
C ASP A 849 45.00 20.58 0.91
N LEU A 850 44.85 21.84 0.47
CA LEU A 850 45.94 22.68 -0.01
C LEU A 850 46.84 23.21 1.12
N MET A 851 46.28 23.45 2.32
CA MET A 851 47.03 23.95 3.48
C MET A 851 47.82 22.83 4.18
N GLU A 852 47.39 21.57 4.04
CA GLU A 852 48.07 20.39 4.58
C GLU A 852 49.43 20.09 3.91
N THR A 853 49.71 20.72 2.77
CA THR A 853 51.01 20.60 2.08
C THR A 853 52.14 21.39 2.77
N GLU A 854 51.81 22.28 3.72
CA GLU A 854 52.78 23.01 4.55
C GLU A 854 52.80 22.51 6.02
N GLY A 855 53.31 21.29 6.23
CA GLY A 855 54.06 20.91 7.43
C GLY A 855 53.39 20.86 8.81
N SER A 856 52.10 21.21 9.00
CA SER A 856 51.45 21.10 10.33
C SER A 856 50.34 20.05 10.39
N LYS A 857 50.60 18.94 11.09
CA LYS A 857 49.60 17.91 11.42
C LYS A 857 48.62 18.43 12.48
N THR A 858 47.48 18.99 12.07
CA THR A 858 46.30 19.15 12.94
C THR A 858 45.28 18.06 12.62
N SER A 859 45.45 16.90 13.25
CA SER A 859 44.91 15.59 12.84
C SER A 859 43.70 15.10 13.66
N HIS A 860 42.69 15.92 13.93
CA HIS A 860 41.52 15.43 14.70
C HIS A 860 40.13 15.57 14.05
N ASN A 861 39.96 16.27 12.93
CA ASN A 861 38.64 16.47 12.30
C ASN A 861 38.57 16.07 10.80
N LEU A 862 39.48 15.21 10.32
CA LEU A 862 39.52 14.77 8.92
C LEU A 862 38.33 13.89 8.50
N SER A 863 37.77 13.08 9.41
CA SER A 863 36.60 12.24 9.11
C SER A 863 35.35 13.09 8.81
N THR A 864 35.10 14.14 9.60
CA THR A 864 34.02 15.11 9.37
C THR A 864 34.18 15.89 8.06
N ILE A 865 35.40 16.19 7.63
CA ILE A 865 35.66 16.93 6.38
C ILE A 865 35.54 16.00 5.16
N LYS A 866 35.95 14.72 5.27
CA LYS A 866 35.65 13.69 4.27
C LYS A 866 34.13 13.52 4.07
N SER A 867 33.33 13.57 5.15
CA SER A 867 31.86 13.50 5.05
C SER A 867 31.23 14.70 4.32
N LEU A 868 31.86 15.89 4.32
CA LEU A 868 31.35 17.05 3.55
C LEU A 868 31.45 16.85 2.04
N ARG A 869 32.34 15.95 1.57
CA ARG A 869 32.43 15.57 0.15
C ARG A 869 31.17 14.85 -0.34
N VAL A 870 30.42 14.21 0.57
CA VAL A 870 29.12 13.57 0.25
C VAL A 870 28.09 14.58 -0.25
N LEU A 871 28.14 15.85 0.19
CA LEU A 871 27.23 16.90 -0.29
C LEU A 871 27.33 17.16 -1.80
N ARG A 872 28.43 16.75 -2.45
CA ARG A 872 28.59 16.80 -3.91
C ARG A 872 27.54 15.94 -4.64
N VAL A 873 26.94 14.95 -3.97
CA VAL A 873 25.81 14.14 -4.49
C VAL A 873 24.55 14.97 -4.77
N LEU A 874 24.45 16.19 -4.23
CA LEU A 874 23.33 17.10 -4.46
C LEU A 874 23.44 17.88 -5.77
N ARG A 875 24.62 17.89 -6.44
CA ARG A 875 24.85 18.61 -7.71
C ARG A 875 23.84 18.25 -8.82
N PRO A 876 23.48 16.97 -9.04
CA PRO A 876 22.41 16.58 -9.97
C PRO A 876 21.05 17.26 -9.73
N LEU A 877 20.68 17.59 -8.49
CA LEU A 877 19.36 18.17 -8.17
C LEU A 877 19.13 19.53 -8.85
N LYS A 878 20.20 20.23 -9.24
CA LYS A 878 20.14 21.49 -10.00
C LYS A 878 19.53 21.32 -11.40
N THR A 879 19.51 20.10 -11.93
CA THR A 879 18.83 19.80 -13.20
C THR A 879 17.31 19.97 -13.08
N ILE A 880 16.73 19.77 -11.90
CA ILE A 880 15.29 19.93 -11.63
C ILE A 880 14.83 21.34 -12.01
N LYS A 881 15.51 22.38 -11.50
CA LYS A 881 15.18 23.78 -11.82
C LYS A 881 15.29 24.09 -13.32
N ARG A 882 16.12 23.36 -14.07
CA ARG A 882 16.44 23.65 -15.48
C ARG A 882 15.58 22.88 -16.48
N VAL A 883 14.98 21.78 -16.06
CA VAL A 883 14.07 20.99 -16.89
C VAL A 883 12.65 21.31 -16.43
N PRO A 884 11.87 22.14 -17.16
CA PRO A 884 10.55 22.60 -16.70
C PRO A 884 9.60 21.44 -16.35
N LYS A 885 9.68 20.35 -17.11
CA LYS A 885 8.91 19.13 -16.84
C LYS A 885 9.25 18.50 -15.50
N LEU A 886 10.54 18.45 -15.12
CA LEU A 886 10.98 17.88 -13.84
C LEU A 886 10.68 18.83 -12.68
N LYS A 887 10.82 20.14 -12.91
CA LYS A 887 10.42 21.20 -11.97
C LYS A 887 8.93 21.11 -11.65
N ALA A 888 8.06 21.01 -12.66
CA ALA A 888 6.62 20.91 -12.47
C ALA A 888 6.23 19.68 -11.63
N VAL A 889 6.82 18.52 -11.92
CA VAL A 889 6.61 17.30 -11.12
C VAL A 889 7.09 17.50 -9.68
N PHE A 890 8.26 18.09 -9.47
CA PHE A 890 8.80 18.37 -8.14
C PHE A 890 7.94 19.36 -7.35
N ASP A 891 7.52 20.46 -7.95
CA ASP A 891 6.69 21.48 -7.31
C ASP A 891 5.32 20.91 -6.91
N CYS A 892 4.74 20.05 -7.77
CA CYS A 892 3.53 19.30 -7.46
C CYS A 892 3.72 18.37 -6.25
N LEU A 893 4.83 17.60 -6.21
CA LEU A 893 5.18 16.74 -5.07
C LEU A 893 5.38 17.52 -3.77
N VAL A 894 6.05 18.67 -3.80
CA VAL A 894 6.28 19.48 -2.59
C VAL A 894 4.99 20.12 -2.09
N ASN A 895 4.09 20.52 -2.99
CA ASN A 895 2.80 21.07 -2.59
C ASN A 895 1.88 20.00 -1.98
N SER A 896 1.88 18.78 -2.50
CA SER A 896 1.12 17.67 -1.90
C SER A 896 1.65 17.25 -0.53
N LEU A 897 2.95 17.38 -0.26
CA LEU A 897 3.57 17.04 1.03
C LEU A 897 2.98 17.80 2.22
N LYS A 898 2.47 19.03 2.04
CA LYS A 898 1.88 19.83 3.15
C LYS A 898 0.69 19.13 3.79
N ASN A 899 -0.16 18.50 2.97
CA ASN A 899 -1.32 17.76 3.46
C ASN A 899 -0.90 16.39 4.02
N VAL A 900 0.12 15.78 3.40
CA VAL A 900 0.69 14.50 3.83
C VAL A 900 1.27 14.56 5.25
N ILE A 901 1.91 15.66 5.65
CA ILE A 901 2.52 15.80 6.99
C ILE A 901 1.48 15.61 8.12
N ASN A 902 0.27 16.13 7.97
CA ASN A 902 -0.77 15.98 9.00
C ASN A 902 -1.15 14.50 9.21
N ILE A 903 -1.27 13.74 8.11
CA ILE A 903 -1.56 12.31 8.15
C ILE A 903 -0.36 11.53 8.69
N LEU A 904 0.86 11.91 8.30
CA LEU A 904 2.09 11.31 8.81
C LEU A 904 2.18 11.42 10.34
N ILE A 905 1.75 12.55 10.93
CA ILE A 905 1.71 12.68 12.39
C ILE A 905 0.71 11.71 13.02
N VAL A 906 -0.46 11.53 12.41
CA VAL A 906 -1.44 10.54 12.89
C VAL A 906 -0.89 9.13 12.77
N TYR A 907 -0.28 8.80 11.64
CA TYR A 907 0.39 7.52 11.41
C TYR A 907 1.46 7.24 12.49
N LEU A 908 2.37 8.19 12.74
CA LEU A 908 3.42 8.05 13.76
C LEU A 908 2.83 7.92 15.18
N LEU A 909 1.73 8.62 15.49
CA LEU A 909 1.04 8.50 16.77
C LEU A 909 0.46 7.10 16.95
N PHE A 910 -0.21 6.54 15.93
CA PHE A 910 -0.72 5.18 15.99
C PHE A 910 0.43 4.16 16.07
N GLN A 911 1.49 4.33 15.27
CA GLN A 911 2.65 3.43 15.29
C GLN A 911 3.31 3.42 16.66
N PHE A 912 3.43 4.59 17.29
CA PHE A 912 3.89 4.73 18.68
C PHE A 912 2.98 3.97 19.66
N ILE A 913 1.64 4.07 19.54
CA ILE A 913 0.73 3.30 20.41
C ILE A 913 1.00 1.80 20.30
N PHE A 914 1.08 1.27 19.08
CA PHE A 914 1.37 -0.15 18.87
C PHE A 914 2.77 -0.55 19.35
N ALA A 915 3.76 0.32 19.19
CA ALA A 915 5.11 0.08 19.71
C ALA A 915 5.10 -0.04 21.24
N VAL A 916 4.38 0.84 21.94
CA VAL A 916 4.28 0.74 23.40
C VAL A 916 3.49 -0.51 23.81
N ILE A 917 2.42 -0.89 23.08
CA ILE A 917 1.72 -2.17 23.31
C ILE A 917 2.70 -3.36 23.14
N ALA A 918 3.52 -3.32 22.09
CA ALA A 918 4.49 -4.39 21.81
C ALA A 918 5.54 -4.50 22.92
N VAL A 919 6.09 -3.38 23.41
CA VAL A 919 6.98 -3.37 24.59
C VAL A 919 6.28 -4.00 25.79
N GLN A 920 5.03 -3.65 26.08
CA GLN A 920 4.28 -4.24 27.20
C GLN A 920 4.05 -5.76 27.07
N LEU A 921 3.97 -6.27 25.84
CA LEU A 921 3.75 -7.69 25.56
C LEU A 921 5.05 -8.51 25.54
N PHE A 922 6.14 -7.94 24.99
CA PHE A 922 7.31 -8.68 24.53
C PHE A 922 8.65 -8.24 25.15
N ASN A 923 8.67 -7.18 25.96
CA ASN A 923 9.89 -6.68 26.61
C ASN A 923 10.64 -7.81 27.36
N GLY A 924 11.93 -8.00 27.04
CA GLY A 924 12.81 -8.96 27.71
C GLY A 924 12.65 -10.42 27.31
N LYS A 925 11.86 -10.72 26.26
CA LYS A 925 11.56 -12.10 25.84
C LYS A 925 12.25 -12.54 24.54
N PHE A 926 12.95 -11.62 23.87
CA PHE A 926 13.54 -11.82 22.53
C PHE A 926 15.01 -12.25 22.59
N ARG A 927 15.42 -12.93 23.67
CA ARG A 927 16.77 -13.44 23.84
C ARG A 927 16.78 -14.93 23.60
N SER A 928 17.81 -15.43 22.92
CA SER A 928 17.98 -16.85 22.63
C SER A 928 19.41 -17.28 22.88
N CYS A 929 19.59 -18.54 23.28
CA CYS A 929 20.89 -19.16 23.32
C CYS A 929 21.22 -19.72 21.92
N SER A 930 22.48 -19.68 21.52
CA SER A 930 22.95 -20.38 20.31
C SER A 930 22.73 -21.91 20.38
N ASP A 931 22.59 -22.46 21.59
CA ASP A 931 22.21 -23.85 21.85
C ASP A 931 20.74 -23.92 22.27
N ALA A 932 19.88 -24.46 21.39
CA ALA A 932 18.43 -24.56 21.61
C ALA A 932 18.04 -25.39 22.85
N SER A 933 18.95 -26.20 23.41
CA SER A 933 18.70 -26.96 24.65
C SER A 933 18.76 -26.11 25.92
N LYS A 934 19.22 -24.85 25.84
CA LYS A 934 19.41 -23.96 26.99
C LYS A 934 18.47 -22.75 26.92
N PHE A 935 17.70 -22.57 27.99
CA PHE A 935 16.64 -21.57 28.06
C PHE A 935 16.96 -20.34 28.93
N THR A 936 18.12 -20.28 29.60
CA THR A 936 18.44 -19.15 30.48
C THR A 936 19.89 -18.72 30.30
N GLU A 937 20.18 -17.44 30.51
CA GLU A 937 21.54 -16.90 30.42
C GLU A 937 22.54 -17.68 31.30
N ALA A 938 22.14 -18.04 32.53
CA ALA A 938 22.98 -18.81 33.44
C ALA A 938 23.33 -20.22 32.94
N THR A 939 22.44 -20.84 32.14
CA THR A 939 22.67 -22.18 31.56
C THR A 939 23.28 -22.13 30.17
N CYS A 940 23.24 -20.98 29.50
CA CYS A 940 23.84 -20.72 28.20
C CYS A 940 25.33 -20.35 28.33
N GLN A 941 26.14 -21.26 28.88
CA GLN A 941 27.58 -21.06 29.07
C GLN A 941 28.39 -22.26 28.57
N GLY A 942 29.67 -22.03 28.26
CA GLY A 942 30.58 -23.08 27.79
C GLY A 942 30.42 -23.40 26.30
N GLN A 943 30.60 -24.68 25.94
CA GLN A 943 30.62 -25.15 24.56
C GLN A 943 29.49 -26.16 24.29
N TYR A 944 29.04 -26.22 23.03
CA TYR A 944 28.08 -27.19 22.53
C TYR A 944 28.54 -27.76 21.19
N PHE A 945 27.90 -28.87 20.80
CA PHE A 945 28.20 -29.58 19.57
C PHE A 945 27.18 -29.19 18.51
N VAL A 946 27.67 -28.76 17.35
CA VAL A 946 26.88 -28.56 16.14
C VAL A 946 27.11 -29.78 15.25
N PHE A 947 26.03 -30.46 14.90
CA PHE A 947 26.04 -31.59 13.98
C PHE A 947 25.66 -31.06 12.60
N GLU A 948 26.60 -31.08 11.66
CA GLU A 948 26.33 -30.81 10.26
C GLU A 948 25.74 -32.09 9.64
N GLU A 949 24.69 -31.97 8.80
CA GLU A 949 23.93 -33.11 8.23
C GLU A 949 24.81 -34.21 7.63
N ASN A 950 25.99 -33.86 7.12
CA ASN A 950 26.87 -34.75 6.38
C ASN A 950 28.22 -35.04 7.08
N ASN A 951 28.35 -34.71 8.37
CA ASN A 951 29.57 -34.95 9.14
C ASN A 951 29.26 -35.67 10.46
N ASP A 952 29.73 -36.91 10.58
CA ASP A 952 29.62 -37.70 11.81
C ASP A 952 30.38 -37.06 13.00
N VAL A 953 31.34 -36.17 12.71
CA VAL A 953 32.12 -35.46 13.73
C VAL A 953 31.51 -34.09 13.98
N PRO A 954 30.99 -33.81 15.18
CA PRO A 954 30.41 -32.51 15.48
C PRO A 954 31.48 -31.43 15.57
N LYS A 955 31.13 -30.23 15.13
CA LYS A 955 31.92 -29.02 15.34
C LYS A 955 31.63 -28.48 16.74
N VAL A 956 32.68 -28.05 17.44
CA VAL A 956 32.54 -27.44 18.77
C VAL A 956 32.39 -25.93 18.61
N GLU A 957 31.28 -25.38 19.10
CA GLU A 957 31.03 -23.93 19.13
C GLU A 957 30.77 -23.43 20.55
N ASN A 958 31.05 -22.15 20.78
CA ASN A 958 30.81 -21.52 22.09
C ASN A 958 29.36 -21.08 22.20
N ARG A 959 28.72 -21.36 23.34
CA ARG A 959 27.38 -20.86 23.63
C ARG A 959 27.40 -19.34 23.77
N LYS A 960 26.45 -18.67 23.11
CA LYS A 960 26.23 -17.23 23.24
C LYS A 960 24.76 -16.95 23.54
N TRP A 961 24.52 -15.99 24.43
CA TRP A 961 23.19 -15.51 24.80
C TRP A 961 22.93 -14.20 24.07
N ASP A 962 22.35 -14.32 22.88
CA ASP A 962 22.22 -13.20 21.95
C ASP A 962 20.78 -12.67 21.95
N LEU A 963 20.67 -11.39 21.63
CA LEU A 963 19.39 -10.70 21.42
C LEU A 963 19.04 -10.78 19.94
N GLN A 964 17.78 -11.08 19.62
CA GLN A 964 17.29 -11.05 18.24
C GLN A 964 17.42 -9.63 17.64
N ASP A 965 17.79 -9.52 16.36
CA ASP A 965 18.05 -8.22 15.71
C ASP A 965 16.83 -7.28 15.75
N PHE A 966 15.64 -7.84 15.50
CA PHE A 966 14.37 -7.15 15.66
C PHE A 966 13.70 -7.59 16.97
N HIS A 967 13.56 -6.66 17.92
CA HIS A 967 13.09 -6.93 19.27
C HIS A 967 12.30 -5.75 19.88
N TYR A 968 11.61 -6.00 21.00
CA TYR A 968 10.68 -5.07 21.64
C TYR A 968 11.12 -4.59 23.04
N ASP A 969 12.42 -4.48 23.28
CA ASP A 969 12.95 -4.13 24.61
C ASP A 969 12.77 -2.65 24.97
N ASN A 970 12.57 -1.77 23.98
CA ASN A 970 12.27 -0.36 24.18
C ASN A 970 11.41 0.19 23.03
N VAL A 971 10.77 1.34 23.23
CA VAL A 971 9.80 1.88 22.27
C VAL A 971 10.43 2.25 20.93
N ALA A 972 11.67 2.74 20.89
CA ALA A 972 12.32 3.12 19.64
C ALA A 972 12.63 1.89 18.77
N MET A 973 13.18 0.83 19.37
CA MET A 973 13.39 -0.44 18.69
C MET A 973 12.07 -1.10 18.29
N ALA A 974 11.06 -1.05 19.16
CA ALA A 974 9.72 -1.53 18.82
C ALA A 974 9.12 -0.80 17.61
N MET A 975 9.30 0.52 17.50
CA MET A 975 8.88 1.28 16.31
C MET A 975 9.65 0.84 15.05
N LEU A 976 10.95 0.56 15.15
CA LEU A 976 11.76 0.06 14.05
C LEU A 976 11.32 -1.34 13.61
N THR A 977 11.12 -2.25 14.55
CA THR A 977 10.61 -3.60 14.27
C THR A 977 9.22 -3.55 13.63
N LEU A 978 8.31 -2.72 14.14
CA LEU A 978 6.99 -2.53 13.54
C LEU A 978 7.05 -1.85 12.16
N PHE A 979 8.06 -1.01 11.93
CA PHE A 979 8.31 -0.44 10.60
C PHE A 979 8.74 -1.52 9.60
N ALA A 980 9.67 -2.41 9.98
CA ALA A 980 10.06 -3.56 9.14
C ALA A 980 8.86 -4.50 8.89
N VAL A 981 8.07 -4.81 9.91
CA VAL A 981 6.83 -5.60 9.75
C VAL A 981 5.85 -4.91 8.78
N GLN A 982 5.80 -3.58 8.77
CA GLN A 982 4.92 -2.84 7.87
C GLN A 982 5.38 -2.83 6.41
N THR A 983 6.70 -2.88 6.15
CA THR A 983 7.19 -2.97 4.76
C THR A 983 6.83 -4.31 4.13
N GLY A 984 6.50 -5.31 4.97
CA GLY A 984 6.21 -6.66 4.53
C GLY A 984 7.44 -7.53 4.42
N GLU A 985 8.63 -7.05 4.77
CA GLU A 985 9.90 -7.80 4.67
C GLU A 985 10.32 -8.38 6.02
N GLY A 986 10.69 -9.66 6.07
CA GLY A 986 11.20 -10.37 7.25
C GLY A 986 10.22 -10.49 8.42
N TRP A 987 8.95 -10.12 8.21
CA TRP A 987 7.93 -10.15 9.25
C TRP A 987 7.52 -11.56 9.71
N PRO A 988 7.56 -12.63 8.89
CA PRO A 988 7.27 -13.99 9.35
C PRO A 988 8.24 -14.43 10.45
N GLN A 989 9.53 -14.08 10.33
CA GLN A 989 10.53 -14.35 11.35
C GLN A 989 10.23 -13.61 12.66
N VAL A 990 9.83 -12.34 12.58
CA VAL A 990 9.44 -11.54 13.77
C VAL A 990 8.18 -12.12 14.41
N LEU A 991 7.19 -12.55 13.61
CA LEU A 991 6.00 -13.24 14.09
C LEU A 991 6.37 -14.53 14.81
N GLN A 992 7.22 -15.38 14.20
CA GLN A 992 7.65 -16.65 14.78
C GLN A 992 8.36 -16.44 16.12
N ASN A 993 9.33 -15.53 16.16
CA ASN A 993 10.03 -15.14 17.39
C ASN A 993 9.05 -14.64 18.48
N SER A 994 7.94 -14.01 18.09
CA SER A 994 6.90 -13.54 19.02
C SER A 994 5.98 -14.64 19.54
N MET A 995 5.67 -15.63 18.71
CA MET A 995 4.88 -16.80 19.11
C MET A 995 5.70 -17.73 20.01
N ASP A 996 7.02 -17.77 19.79
CA ASP A 996 7.95 -18.57 20.57
C ASP A 996 8.37 -17.89 21.88
N ALA A 997 8.05 -16.61 22.05
CA ALA A 997 8.40 -15.81 23.22
C ALA A 997 7.74 -16.35 24.50
N THR A 998 8.57 -16.66 25.50
CA THR A 998 8.14 -17.26 26.77
C THR A 998 7.97 -16.21 27.88
N TYR A 999 8.89 -16.19 28.82
CA TYR A 999 8.95 -15.28 29.97
C TYR A 999 10.17 -14.38 29.85
N GLU A 1000 10.22 -13.34 30.70
CA GLU A 1000 11.35 -12.43 30.75
C GLU A 1000 12.64 -13.19 31.10
N ASN A 1001 13.72 -12.91 30.36
CA ASN A 1001 15.04 -13.55 30.50
C ASN A 1001 15.05 -15.08 30.27
N GLN A 1002 14.03 -15.61 29.58
CA GLN A 1002 14.00 -17.01 29.15
C GLN A 1002 14.03 -17.12 27.62
N GLY A 1003 14.60 -18.22 27.14
CA GLY A 1003 14.73 -18.54 25.73
C GLY A 1003 13.39 -18.92 25.10
N PRO A 1004 13.30 -18.90 23.77
CA PRO A 1004 12.08 -19.23 23.05
C PRO A 1004 11.71 -20.72 23.21
N ILE A 1005 10.41 -21.00 23.20
CA ILE A 1005 9.86 -22.36 23.08
C ILE A 1005 8.89 -22.34 21.90
N GLN A 1006 9.10 -23.23 20.94
CA GLN A 1006 8.32 -23.28 19.70
C GLN A 1006 6.81 -23.36 19.97
N ASN A 1007 6.03 -22.47 19.33
CA ASN A 1007 4.57 -22.40 19.41
C ASN A 1007 3.99 -22.24 20.83
N TYR A 1008 4.74 -21.61 21.75
CA TYR A 1008 4.29 -21.44 23.14
C TYR A 1008 3.05 -20.54 23.26
N ARG A 1009 2.98 -19.45 22.46
CA ARG A 1009 1.87 -18.47 22.47
C ARG A 1009 1.43 -18.05 21.08
N ILE A 1010 0.75 -18.97 20.38
CA ILE A 1010 0.19 -18.71 19.06
C ILE A 1010 -0.80 -17.52 19.09
N GLU A 1011 -1.44 -17.24 20.23
CA GLU A 1011 -2.36 -16.10 20.40
C GLU A 1011 -1.72 -14.74 20.12
N MET A 1012 -0.39 -14.62 20.22
CA MET A 1012 0.34 -13.39 19.93
C MET A 1012 0.30 -13.01 18.44
N SER A 1013 0.01 -13.97 17.55
CA SER A 1013 -0.19 -13.69 16.12
C SER A 1013 -1.32 -12.69 15.83
N ILE A 1014 -2.33 -12.62 16.71
CA ILE A 1014 -3.44 -11.67 16.60
C ILE A 1014 -2.94 -10.22 16.61
N PHE A 1015 -1.88 -9.92 17.36
CA PHE A 1015 -1.27 -8.59 17.38
C PHE A 1015 -0.83 -8.17 15.97
N TYR A 1016 -0.15 -9.07 15.25
CA TYR A 1016 0.32 -8.81 13.89
C TYR A 1016 -0.83 -8.73 12.89
N ILE A 1017 -1.82 -9.62 12.95
CA ILE A 1017 -3.00 -9.56 12.08
C ILE A 1017 -3.71 -8.21 12.23
N VAL A 1018 -3.94 -7.75 13.48
CA VAL A 1018 -4.55 -6.44 13.75
C VAL A 1018 -3.65 -5.31 13.26
N TYR A 1019 -2.34 -5.40 13.45
CA TYR A 1019 -1.38 -4.43 12.96
C TYR A 1019 -1.43 -4.29 11.43
N PHE A 1020 -1.41 -5.39 10.69
CA PHE A 1020 -1.53 -5.42 9.22
C PHE A 1020 -2.86 -4.80 8.75
N VAL A 1021 -3.98 -5.13 9.39
CA VAL A 1021 -5.31 -4.55 9.08
C VAL A 1021 -5.35 -3.03 9.33
N VAL A 1022 -4.60 -2.51 10.29
CA VAL A 1022 -4.60 -1.08 10.63
C VAL A 1022 -3.58 -0.27 9.81
N PHE A 1023 -2.39 -0.79 9.52
CA PHE A 1023 -1.33 0.00 8.88
C PHE A 1023 -1.27 -0.19 7.36
N PRO A 1024 -0.80 -1.33 6.84
CA PRO A 1024 -0.86 -1.66 5.42
C PRO A 1024 -2.24 -1.44 4.78
N PHE A 1025 -3.34 -1.84 5.43
CA PHE A 1025 -4.67 -1.75 4.83
C PHE A 1025 -5.40 -0.42 5.00
N PHE A 1026 -4.98 0.44 5.92
CA PHE A 1026 -5.74 1.68 6.19
C PHE A 1026 -4.88 2.93 6.05
N PHE A 1027 -3.70 2.98 6.69
CA PHE A 1027 -2.82 4.15 6.56
C PHE A 1027 -2.20 4.30 5.17
N VAL A 1028 -1.75 3.19 4.54
CA VAL A 1028 -1.25 3.25 3.15
C VAL A 1028 -2.35 3.70 2.20
N ASN A 1029 -3.58 3.20 2.38
CA ASN A 1029 -4.72 3.56 1.54
C ASN A 1029 -5.07 5.04 1.67
N ILE A 1030 -5.08 5.58 2.90
CA ILE A 1030 -5.30 7.01 3.13
C ILE A 1030 -4.20 7.84 2.46
N PHE A 1031 -2.94 7.41 2.57
CA PHE A 1031 -1.80 8.12 2.00
C PHE A 1031 -1.89 8.16 0.46
N VAL A 1032 -2.13 7.01 -0.17
CA VAL A 1032 -2.32 6.89 -1.61
C VAL A 1032 -3.52 7.71 -2.06
N ALA A 1033 -4.65 7.62 -1.36
CA ALA A 1033 -5.85 8.40 -1.66
C ALA A 1033 -5.59 9.91 -1.60
N LEU A 1034 -4.96 10.41 -0.53
CA LEU A 1034 -4.64 11.84 -0.40
C LEU A 1034 -3.72 12.31 -1.53
N ILE A 1035 -2.69 11.54 -1.85
CA ILE A 1035 -1.77 11.88 -2.96
C ILE A 1035 -2.55 11.96 -4.27
N ILE A 1036 -3.40 10.98 -4.58
CA ILE A 1036 -4.25 10.99 -5.77
C ILE A 1036 -5.14 12.24 -5.79
N ILE A 1037 -5.78 12.62 -4.67
CA ILE A 1037 -6.60 13.85 -4.59
C ILE A 1037 -5.76 15.07 -4.91
N THR A 1038 -4.60 15.23 -4.26
CA THR A 1038 -3.77 16.42 -4.49
C THR A 1038 -3.29 16.50 -5.95
N PHE A 1039 -2.99 15.36 -6.57
CA PHE A 1039 -2.67 15.31 -8.01
C PHE A 1039 -3.89 15.62 -8.90
N GLN A 1040 -5.07 15.14 -8.53
CA GLN A 1040 -6.32 15.43 -9.25
C GLN A 1040 -6.68 16.91 -9.14
N GLU A 1041 -6.63 17.51 -7.94
CA GLU A 1041 -6.87 18.93 -7.69
C GLU A 1041 -5.91 19.82 -8.47
N GLN A 1042 -4.61 19.47 -8.49
CA GLN A 1042 -3.61 20.18 -9.29
C GLN A 1042 -3.92 20.07 -10.79
N GLY A 1043 -4.27 18.87 -11.27
CA GLY A 1043 -4.63 18.64 -12.68
C GLY A 1043 -5.95 19.33 -13.09
N GLU A 1044 -6.92 19.40 -12.19
CA GLU A 1044 -8.20 20.08 -12.41
C GLU A 1044 -8.05 21.60 -12.35
N ALA A 1045 -7.22 22.14 -11.46
CA ALA A 1045 -6.91 23.57 -11.39
C ALA A 1045 -6.27 24.08 -12.70
N GLU A 1046 -5.42 23.28 -13.35
CA GLU A 1046 -4.90 23.59 -14.69
C GLU A 1046 -6.00 23.58 -15.78
N LEU A 1047 -7.03 22.74 -15.63
CA LEU A 1047 -8.15 22.60 -16.57
C LEU A 1047 -9.24 23.65 -16.37
N GLN A 1048 -9.46 24.13 -15.15
CA GLN A 1048 -10.46 25.15 -14.79
C GLN A 1048 -10.20 26.54 -15.41
N SER A 1049 -9.03 26.76 -16.02
CA SER A 1049 -8.72 27.97 -16.77
C SER A 1049 -9.53 28.13 -18.07
N GLY A 1050 -10.26 27.09 -18.52
CA GLY A 1050 -11.11 27.13 -19.71
C GLY A 1050 -12.60 26.95 -19.43
N GLU A 1051 -13.47 27.68 -20.16
CA GLU A 1051 -14.95 27.54 -20.13
C GLU A 1051 -15.46 26.22 -20.78
N ILE A 1052 -14.58 25.30 -21.16
CA ILE A 1052 -14.87 24.12 -22.01
C ILE A 1052 -14.74 22.84 -21.18
N ASP A 1053 -15.73 21.94 -21.28
CA ASP A 1053 -15.72 20.64 -20.60
C ASP A 1053 -14.57 19.72 -21.11
N LYS A 1054 -14.08 18.82 -20.26
CA LYS A 1054 -12.97 17.89 -20.57
C LYS A 1054 -13.26 17.03 -21.80
N ASN A 1055 -14.49 16.53 -21.93
CA ASN A 1055 -14.91 15.73 -23.07
C ASN A 1055 -14.93 16.56 -24.37
N GLN A 1056 -15.33 17.83 -24.28
CA GLN A 1056 -15.33 18.75 -25.41
C GLN A 1056 -13.89 19.09 -25.83
N LYS A 1057 -12.99 19.38 -24.88
CA LYS A 1057 -11.56 19.60 -25.15
C LYS A 1057 -10.93 18.39 -25.84
N SER A 1058 -11.13 17.18 -25.32
CA SER A 1058 -10.60 15.96 -25.94
C SER A 1058 -11.16 15.70 -27.35
N CYS A 1059 -12.42 16.03 -27.60
CA CYS A 1059 -13.03 15.91 -28.92
C CYS A 1059 -12.44 16.92 -29.91
N ILE A 1060 -12.25 18.17 -29.47
CA ILE A 1060 -11.62 19.24 -30.26
C ILE A 1060 -10.18 18.87 -30.60
N ASP A 1061 -9.38 18.45 -29.61
CA ASP A 1061 -8.00 18.02 -29.80
C ASP A 1061 -7.90 16.85 -30.77
N PHE A 1062 -8.77 15.83 -30.62
CA PHE A 1062 -8.82 14.71 -31.56
C PHE A 1062 -9.16 15.18 -32.98
N THR A 1063 -10.16 16.05 -33.12
CA THR A 1063 -10.59 16.56 -34.44
C THR A 1063 -9.49 17.37 -35.13
N ILE A 1064 -8.72 18.16 -34.36
CA ILE A 1064 -7.58 18.95 -34.87
C ILE A 1064 -6.40 18.05 -35.23
N GLN A 1065 -6.13 17.00 -34.45
CA GLN A 1065 -4.98 16.12 -34.63
C GLN A 1065 -5.23 14.95 -35.61
N ALA A 1066 -6.48 14.63 -35.92
CA ALA A 1066 -6.84 13.50 -36.77
C ALA A 1066 -6.24 13.65 -38.18
N ARG A 1067 -5.47 12.65 -38.60
CA ARG A 1067 -4.92 12.52 -39.95
C ARG A 1067 -5.57 11.32 -40.65
N PRO A 1068 -5.84 11.39 -41.97
CA PRO A 1068 -6.43 10.27 -42.70
C PRO A 1068 -5.49 9.05 -42.70
N LEU A 1069 -6.06 7.85 -42.51
CA LEU A 1069 -5.33 6.59 -42.63
C LEU A 1069 -4.92 6.35 -44.08
N GLU A 1070 -3.63 6.38 -44.36
CA GLU A 1070 -3.09 6.10 -45.69
C GLU A 1070 -2.95 4.59 -45.93
N ARG A 1071 -3.91 3.96 -46.62
CA ARG A 1071 -3.76 2.58 -47.12
C ARG A 1071 -3.25 2.59 -48.56
N TYR A 1072 -2.08 2.02 -48.82
CA TYR A 1072 -1.52 1.93 -50.18
C TYR A 1072 -2.29 0.90 -51.02
N MET A 1073 -2.80 1.34 -52.18
CA MET A 1073 -3.43 0.48 -53.19
C MET A 1073 -2.68 0.61 -54.52
N PRO A 1074 -2.26 -0.49 -55.18
CA PRO A 1074 -1.62 -0.43 -56.49
C PRO A 1074 -2.56 0.13 -57.58
N ASN A 1075 -2.10 1.11 -58.36
CA ASN A 1075 -2.90 1.83 -59.36
C ASN A 1075 -3.44 0.95 -60.52
N LYS A 1076 -2.77 -0.15 -60.87
CA LYS A 1076 -3.11 -1.00 -62.02
C LYS A 1076 -3.75 -2.32 -61.57
N ARG A 1077 -5.08 -2.44 -61.67
CA ARG A 1077 -5.85 -3.64 -61.26
C ARG A 1077 -5.49 -4.94 -62.00
N ASN A 1078 -5.04 -4.85 -63.26
CA ASN A 1078 -4.61 -6.03 -64.03
C ASN A 1078 -3.13 -6.41 -63.82
N SER A 1079 -2.39 -5.66 -62.99
CA SER A 1079 -0.99 -5.95 -62.70
C SER A 1079 -0.83 -7.14 -61.77
N PHE A 1080 0.23 -7.91 -61.97
CA PHE A 1080 0.69 -8.94 -61.03
C PHE A 1080 0.84 -8.38 -59.60
N LYS A 1081 1.29 -7.12 -59.47
CA LYS A 1081 1.39 -6.41 -58.19
C LYS A 1081 0.05 -6.28 -57.45
N TYR A 1082 -1.04 -6.02 -58.17
CA TYR A 1082 -2.39 -5.94 -57.57
C TYR A 1082 -2.91 -7.31 -57.13
N LYS A 1083 -2.58 -8.38 -57.88
CA LYS A 1083 -2.93 -9.75 -57.50
C LYS A 1083 -2.23 -10.19 -56.22
N ILE A 1084 -0.93 -9.90 -56.08
CA ILE A 1084 -0.16 -10.16 -54.84
C ILE A 1084 -0.72 -9.30 -53.69
N TRP A 1085 -0.92 -8.01 -53.91
CA TRP A 1085 -1.49 -7.11 -52.90
C TRP A 1085 -2.86 -7.60 -52.38
N ARG A 1086 -3.73 -8.11 -53.28
CA ARG A 1086 -5.02 -8.69 -52.90
C ARG A 1086 -4.89 -9.92 -52.00
N ILE A 1087 -3.82 -10.70 -52.15
CA ILE A 1087 -3.54 -11.87 -51.29
C ILE A 1087 -2.99 -11.40 -49.94
N VAL A 1088 -1.99 -10.51 -49.94
CA VAL A 1088 -1.33 -10.04 -48.72
C VAL A 1088 -2.29 -9.30 -47.78
N VAL A 1089 -3.22 -8.51 -48.32
CA VAL A 1089 -4.24 -7.77 -47.54
C VAL A 1089 -5.47 -8.64 -47.20
N SER A 1090 -5.49 -9.90 -47.60
CA SER A 1090 -6.65 -10.77 -47.35
C SER A 1090 -6.64 -11.32 -45.91
N THR A 1091 -7.82 -11.40 -45.30
CA THR A 1091 -7.97 -11.96 -43.94
C THR A 1091 -7.47 -13.41 -43.80
N PRO A 1092 -7.59 -14.32 -44.80
CA PRO A 1092 -7.01 -15.66 -44.67
C PRO A 1092 -5.48 -15.67 -44.63
N PHE A 1093 -4.83 -14.73 -45.33
CA PHE A 1093 -3.37 -14.59 -45.28
C PHE A 1093 -2.93 -14.09 -43.90
N GLU A 1094 -3.63 -13.10 -43.33
CA GLU A 1094 -3.37 -12.64 -41.95
C GLU A 1094 -3.53 -13.76 -40.92
N TYR A 1095 -4.61 -14.56 -40.99
CA TYR A 1095 -4.78 -15.71 -40.10
C TYR A 1095 -3.71 -16.80 -40.30
N LEU A 1096 -3.24 -17.02 -41.53
CA LEU A 1096 -2.15 -17.95 -41.80
C LEU A 1096 -0.86 -17.53 -41.08
N ILE A 1097 -0.47 -16.26 -41.21
CA ILE A 1097 0.73 -15.73 -40.54
C ILE A 1097 0.57 -15.79 -39.01
N MET A 1098 -0.60 -15.44 -38.48
CA MET A 1098 -0.88 -15.54 -37.05
C MET A 1098 -0.73 -16.97 -36.53
N MET A 1099 -1.24 -17.96 -37.26
CA MET A 1099 -1.07 -19.37 -36.91
C MET A 1099 0.40 -19.82 -36.98
N LEU A 1100 1.17 -19.34 -37.97
CA LEU A 1100 2.61 -19.62 -38.06
C LEU A 1100 3.37 -19.06 -36.85
N ILE A 1101 3.04 -17.86 -36.39
CA ILE A 1101 3.63 -17.26 -35.18
C ILE A 1101 3.31 -18.11 -33.95
N VAL A 1102 2.06 -18.55 -33.79
CA VAL A 1102 1.64 -19.42 -32.67
C VAL A 1102 2.41 -20.74 -32.70
N PHE A 1103 2.51 -21.40 -33.86
CA PHE A 1103 3.24 -22.66 -33.97
C PHE A 1103 4.74 -22.49 -33.74
N ASN A 1104 5.36 -21.42 -34.24
CA ASN A 1104 6.76 -21.10 -33.96
C ASN A 1104 6.99 -20.87 -32.46
N THR A 1105 6.05 -20.18 -31.79
CA THR A 1105 6.11 -19.95 -30.35
C THR A 1105 6.02 -21.27 -29.57
N LEU A 1106 5.08 -22.15 -29.93
CA LEU A 1106 4.98 -23.48 -29.32
C LEU A 1106 6.23 -24.32 -29.54
N LEU A 1107 6.88 -24.22 -30.70
CA LEU A 1107 8.13 -24.92 -30.98
C LEU A 1107 9.25 -24.45 -30.04
N LEU A 1108 9.42 -23.14 -29.84
CA LEU A 1108 10.40 -22.60 -28.90
C LEU A 1108 10.16 -23.08 -27.46
N MET A 1109 8.90 -23.26 -27.07
CA MET A 1109 8.53 -23.80 -25.74
C MET A 1109 8.87 -25.29 -25.57
N MET A 1110 9.09 -26.04 -26.65
CA MET A 1110 9.38 -27.47 -26.58
C MET A 1110 10.85 -27.79 -26.25
N LYS A 1111 11.73 -26.79 -26.20
CA LYS A 1111 13.13 -26.95 -25.80
C LYS A 1111 13.22 -27.34 -24.31
N TYR A 1112 14.13 -28.24 -23.98
CA TYR A 1112 14.44 -28.59 -22.58
C TYR A 1112 15.90 -29.04 -22.41
N ASP A 1113 16.41 -28.98 -21.17
CA ASP A 1113 17.77 -29.42 -20.82
C ASP A 1113 17.98 -30.93 -21.04
N LYS A 1114 19.19 -31.34 -21.44
CA LYS A 1114 19.56 -32.74 -21.73
C LYS A 1114 18.65 -33.43 -22.76
N GLN A 1115 18.13 -32.66 -23.72
CA GLN A 1115 17.38 -33.20 -24.86
C GLN A 1115 18.24 -34.12 -25.74
N ASP A 1116 17.59 -35.13 -26.33
CA ASP A 1116 18.25 -36.03 -27.27
C ASP A 1116 18.75 -35.28 -28.52
N GLN A 1117 19.89 -35.72 -29.07
CA GLN A 1117 20.52 -35.07 -30.21
C GLN A 1117 19.59 -35.07 -31.44
N THR A 1118 18.80 -36.14 -31.63
CA THR A 1118 17.85 -36.24 -32.76
C THR A 1118 16.72 -35.21 -32.65
N PHE A 1119 16.25 -34.95 -31.42
CA PHE A 1119 15.23 -33.95 -31.15
C PHE A 1119 15.76 -32.53 -31.34
N THR A 1120 16.99 -32.28 -30.90
CA THR A 1120 17.69 -31.00 -31.13
C THR A 1120 17.81 -30.68 -32.62
N ASP A 1121 18.25 -31.66 -33.42
CA ASP A 1121 18.36 -31.49 -34.87
C ASP A 1121 16.99 -31.29 -35.53
N MET A 1122 15.95 -32.00 -35.07
CA MET A 1122 14.57 -31.81 -35.55
C MET A 1122 14.06 -30.38 -35.30
N LEU A 1123 14.22 -29.86 -34.08
CA LEU A 1123 13.82 -28.49 -33.73
C LEU A 1123 14.58 -27.47 -34.58
N LYS A 1124 15.89 -27.68 -34.81
CA LYS A 1124 16.71 -26.83 -35.68
C LYS A 1124 16.18 -26.76 -37.11
N TYR A 1125 15.85 -27.90 -37.73
CA TYR A 1125 15.30 -27.92 -39.10
C TYR A 1125 13.92 -27.28 -39.18
N LEU A 1126 13.07 -27.46 -38.17
CA LEU A 1126 11.77 -26.80 -38.11
C LEU A 1126 11.92 -25.28 -37.98
N ASN A 1127 12.86 -24.78 -37.17
CA ASN A 1127 13.17 -23.35 -37.06
C ASN A 1127 13.63 -22.75 -38.40
N TRP A 1128 14.43 -23.48 -39.19
CA TRP A 1128 14.77 -23.08 -40.55
C TRP A 1128 13.55 -23.04 -41.47
N GLY A 1129 12.64 -24.00 -41.32
CA GLY A 1129 11.35 -24.01 -42.01
C GLY A 1129 10.51 -22.77 -41.74
N PHE A 1130 10.35 -22.38 -40.47
CA PHE A 1130 9.63 -21.16 -40.08
C PHE A 1130 10.31 -19.89 -40.59
N THR A 1131 11.65 -19.80 -40.46
CA THR A 1131 12.42 -18.67 -40.99
C THR A 1131 12.19 -18.49 -42.49
N SER A 1132 12.18 -19.59 -43.25
CA SER A 1132 11.86 -19.57 -44.69
C SER A 1132 10.45 -19.05 -44.97
N LEU A 1133 9.44 -19.48 -44.20
CA LEU A 1133 8.06 -19.00 -44.36
C LEU A 1133 7.91 -17.50 -44.06
N PHE A 1134 8.56 -16.99 -43.01
CA PHE A 1134 8.55 -15.56 -42.69
C PHE A 1134 9.34 -14.71 -43.72
N THR A 1135 10.43 -15.24 -44.28
CA THR A 1135 11.12 -14.56 -45.39
C THR A 1135 10.22 -14.45 -46.63
N LEU A 1136 9.47 -15.50 -46.96
CA LEU A 1136 8.52 -15.49 -48.06
C LEU A 1136 7.40 -14.48 -47.83
N GLU A 1137 6.86 -14.40 -46.62
CA GLU A 1137 5.90 -13.37 -46.23
C GLU A 1137 6.47 -11.96 -46.45
N CYS A 1138 7.67 -11.69 -45.93
CA CYS A 1138 8.34 -10.39 -46.04
C CYS A 1138 8.54 -9.99 -47.52
N ILE A 1139 9.00 -10.93 -48.35
CA ILE A 1139 9.16 -10.72 -49.80
C ILE A 1139 7.80 -10.40 -50.45
N LEU A 1140 6.74 -11.14 -50.12
CA LEU A 1140 5.39 -10.91 -50.66
C LEU A 1140 4.85 -9.52 -50.26
N LYS A 1141 5.07 -9.09 -49.00
CA LYS A 1141 4.71 -7.74 -48.51
C LYS A 1141 5.49 -6.64 -49.24
N ILE A 1142 6.80 -6.81 -49.44
CA ILE A 1142 7.63 -5.85 -50.21
C ILE A 1142 7.17 -5.76 -51.67
N LEU A 1143 6.85 -6.89 -52.30
CA LEU A 1143 6.32 -6.93 -53.68
C LEU A 1143 4.93 -6.29 -53.78
N ALA A 1144 4.06 -6.47 -52.78
CA ALA A 1144 2.72 -5.90 -52.72
C ALA A 1144 2.74 -4.37 -52.54
N TYR A 1145 3.46 -3.86 -51.53
CA TYR A 1145 3.44 -2.44 -51.16
C TYR A 1145 4.50 -1.62 -51.91
N GLY A 1146 5.61 -2.25 -52.31
CA GLY A 1146 6.82 -1.57 -52.79
C GLY A 1146 7.68 -1.06 -51.62
N VAL A 1147 9.00 -1.03 -51.82
CA VAL A 1147 10.02 -0.73 -50.79
C VAL A 1147 9.69 0.54 -49.97
N ARG A 1148 9.34 1.65 -50.64
CA ARG A 1148 9.10 2.93 -49.96
C ARG A 1148 7.87 2.92 -49.05
N ASN A 1149 6.81 2.20 -49.43
CA ASN A 1149 5.58 2.16 -48.63
C ASN A 1149 5.65 1.10 -47.54
N PHE A 1150 6.42 0.03 -47.77
CA PHE A 1150 6.68 -0.99 -46.78
C PHE A 1150 7.37 -0.40 -45.53
N PHE A 1151 8.46 0.35 -45.70
CA PHE A 1151 9.18 1.00 -44.60
C PHE A 1151 8.49 2.24 -44.00
N LYS A 1152 7.35 2.66 -44.57
CA LYS A 1152 6.53 3.74 -43.96
C LYS A 1152 5.74 3.22 -42.76
N ASP A 1153 5.38 1.93 -42.77
CA ASP A 1153 4.69 1.28 -41.68
C ASP A 1153 5.73 0.73 -40.66
N PRO A 1154 5.68 1.19 -39.39
CA PRO A 1154 6.59 0.70 -38.35
C PRO A 1154 6.51 -0.81 -38.14
N TRP A 1155 5.34 -1.44 -38.29
CA TRP A 1155 5.16 -2.88 -38.07
C TRP A 1155 5.85 -3.72 -39.15
N ASN A 1156 5.70 -3.32 -40.41
CA ASN A 1156 6.43 -3.95 -41.51
C ASN A 1156 7.96 -3.76 -41.37
N THR A 1157 8.39 -2.61 -40.83
CA THR A 1157 9.81 -2.36 -40.54
C THR A 1157 10.31 -3.29 -39.43
N PHE A 1158 9.52 -3.53 -38.38
CA PHE A 1158 9.82 -4.49 -37.33
C PHE A 1158 9.90 -5.92 -37.88
N ASP A 1159 8.91 -6.38 -38.66
CA ASP A 1159 8.92 -7.70 -39.32
C ASP A 1159 10.16 -7.90 -40.20
N PHE A 1160 10.62 -6.86 -40.89
CA PHE A 1160 11.84 -6.93 -41.70
C PHE A 1160 13.11 -7.10 -40.85
N VAL A 1161 13.18 -6.39 -39.71
CA VAL A 1161 14.31 -6.51 -38.77
C VAL A 1161 14.33 -7.90 -38.15
N THR A 1162 13.18 -8.46 -37.74
CA THR A 1162 13.11 -9.81 -37.17
C THR A 1162 13.53 -10.86 -38.19
N VAL A 1163 13.06 -10.77 -39.43
CA VAL A 1163 13.44 -11.70 -40.51
C VAL A 1163 14.94 -11.62 -40.81
N ILE A 1164 15.53 -10.42 -40.88
CA ILE A 1164 16.99 -10.28 -41.03
C ILE A 1164 17.73 -10.90 -39.85
N GLY A 1165 17.27 -10.62 -38.62
CA GLY A 1165 17.85 -11.20 -37.41
C GLY A 1165 17.87 -12.72 -37.44
N SER A 1166 16.75 -13.35 -37.82
CA SER A 1166 16.65 -14.82 -37.94
C SER A 1166 17.55 -15.40 -39.05
N ILE A 1167 17.72 -14.69 -40.17
CA ILE A 1167 18.67 -15.12 -41.22
C ILE A 1167 20.11 -15.04 -40.69
N VAL A 1168 20.47 -13.94 -40.04
CA VAL A 1168 21.81 -13.76 -39.48
C VAL A 1168 22.10 -14.82 -38.43
N ASP A 1169 21.14 -15.11 -37.55
CA ASP A 1169 21.25 -16.20 -36.56
C ASP A 1169 21.49 -17.56 -37.24
N ALA A 1170 20.65 -17.93 -38.22
CA ALA A 1170 20.82 -19.18 -38.97
C ALA A 1170 22.21 -19.27 -39.64
N MET A 1171 22.71 -18.16 -40.21
CA MET A 1171 24.05 -18.08 -40.78
C MET A 1171 25.14 -18.21 -39.73
N VAL A 1172 25.03 -17.52 -38.59
CA VAL A 1172 26.02 -17.56 -37.51
C VAL A 1172 26.12 -18.96 -36.92
N VAL A 1173 25.00 -19.66 -36.74
CA VAL A 1173 24.99 -21.04 -36.25
C VAL A 1173 25.70 -21.99 -37.24
N GLU A 1174 25.54 -21.80 -38.55
CA GLU A 1174 26.16 -22.65 -39.57
C GLU A 1174 27.66 -22.33 -39.77
N PHE A 1175 28.03 -21.05 -39.77
CA PHE A 1175 29.42 -20.61 -39.95
C PHE A 1175 30.25 -20.68 -38.65
N GLY A 1176 29.65 -20.50 -37.48
CA GLY A 1176 30.31 -20.58 -36.17
C GLY A 1176 30.83 -21.98 -35.87
N VAL A 1177 30.00 -23.00 -36.08
CA VAL A 1177 30.39 -24.41 -35.93
C VAL A 1177 31.54 -24.77 -36.88
N SER A 1178 31.56 -24.22 -38.09
CA SER A 1178 32.63 -24.48 -39.05
C SER A 1178 33.93 -23.71 -38.78
N ILE A 1179 33.90 -22.64 -37.98
CA ILE A 1179 35.09 -21.92 -37.49
C ILE A 1179 35.69 -22.64 -36.28
N GLU A 1180 34.88 -23.05 -35.30
CA GLU A 1180 35.37 -23.84 -34.15
C GLU A 1180 35.93 -25.19 -34.58
N LEU A 1181 35.28 -25.88 -35.53
CA LEU A 1181 35.81 -27.13 -36.09
C LEU A 1181 37.15 -26.90 -36.80
N LYS A 1182 37.32 -25.77 -37.52
CA LYS A 1182 38.60 -25.41 -38.14
C LYS A 1182 39.67 -25.05 -37.12
N GLU A 1183 39.34 -24.37 -36.03
CA GLU A 1183 40.28 -24.09 -34.93
C GLU A 1183 40.64 -25.34 -34.15
N PHE A 1184 39.69 -26.25 -33.92
CA PHE A 1184 39.94 -27.54 -33.28
C PHE A 1184 40.82 -28.43 -34.17
N ILE A 1185 40.57 -28.51 -35.47
CA ILE A 1185 41.44 -29.21 -36.43
C ILE A 1185 42.83 -28.56 -36.47
N LYS A 1186 42.92 -27.22 -36.38
CA LYS A 1186 44.20 -26.49 -36.35
C LYS A 1186 44.96 -26.74 -35.05
N ARG A 1187 44.30 -26.78 -33.89
CA ARG A 1187 44.91 -27.14 -32.59
C ARG A 1187 45.35 -28.60 -32.58
N SER A 1188 44.51 -29.52 -33.05
CA SER A 1188 44.83 -30.95 -33.16
C SER A 1188 46.00 -31.20 -34.12
N ASN A 1189 46.05 -30.53 -35.28
CA ASN A 1189 47.20 -30.61 -36.20
C ASN A 1189 48.47 -30.00 -35.60
N LYS A 1190 48.37 -28.94 -34.79
CA LYS A 1190 49.51 -28.33 -34.08
C LYS A 1190 50.04 -29.25 -32.97
N ILE A 1191 49.15 -29.98 -32.29
CA ILE A 1191 49.52 -31.02 -31.33
C ILE A 1191 50.20 -32.18 -32.06
N ILE A 1192 49.64 -32.68 -33.17
CA ILE A 1192 50.26 -33.74 -33.98
C ILE A 1192 51.63 -33.33 -34.52
N GLN A 1193 51.81 -32.08 -34.96
CA GLN A 1193 53.10 -31.52 -35.38
C GLN A 1193 54.11 -31.43 -34.23
N ASN A 1194 53.68 -31.02 -33.04
CA ASN A 1194 54.56 -30.99 -31.87
C ASN A 1194 54.95 -32.41 -31.42
N THR A 1195 54.04 -33.39 -31.49
CA THR A 1195 54.34 -34.79 -31.15
C THR A 1195 55.27 -35.44 -32.18
N THR A 1196 55.18 -35.07 -33.46
CA THR A 1196 56.12 -35.53 -34.50
C THR A 1196 57.49 -34.86 -34.43
N GLN A 1197 57.60 -33.64 -33.89
CA GLN A 1197 58.89 -33.02 -33.57
C GLN A 1197 59.59 -33.60 -32.33
N ILE A 1198 58.85 -34.28 -31.44
CA ILE A 1198 59.42 -34.95 -30.26
C ILE A 1198 59.92 -36.37 -30.60
N HIS A 1199 59.51 -36.92 -31.75
CA HIS A 1199 59.93 -38.25 -32.24
C HIS A 1199 61.05 -38.23 -33.31
N ASN A 1200 61.44 -37.06 -33.80
CA ASN A 1200 62.69 -36.84 -34.54
C ASN A 1200 63.71 -36.17 -33.63
#